data_AF-H9UGD0-F1
#
_entry.id   AF-H9UGD0-F1
#
_cell.length_a   1.000
_cell.length_b   1.000
_cell.length_c   1.000
_cell.angle_alpha   90.00
_cell.angle_beta   90.00
_cell.angle_gamma   90.00
#
_symmetry.space_group_name_H-M   'P 1'
#
loop_
_entity.id
_entity.type
_entity.pdbx_description
1 polymer ?
#
loop_
_entity_poly.entity_id
_entity_poly.type
_entity_poly.pdbx_seq_one_letter_code
_entity_poly.pdbx_strand_id
1 'polypeptide(L)'
;MQHIKHHIAVLTAVLLLLVGCSSPFGESAGESQTGVRVRLQASGNSGAGSRTVLPDIGEQNLTWQVTMTRDEDELERTATGTGGAVTLTDLPPGTYDIVVKGRNSSDEVVATGDENGIVVQLGQMEEINVQVALVSGDPGSFSLTVEFPASLEIDSIYAVLEPQGGGDVHEFTVDSFTSDGSTRLAILQHGDLGAGMYHLFMNFLNTDNETVSIFIEAITIINGLHSDRWVGPDGQLLDRRSFSTSDFQNTNSQLGGLEVFGGILDQPFDPGITEYNLISVGSDVHLVSYYGDAGQRLTKESNESGTLSWQFFEPIVFTGVDEIFIMVTAPNGIATTTYEITVVSSDSAPHQITYNANGGHNPPALQETDQSGSFTVAAPPGVSRVRDGISMRFTGWNTERNGGGDSYNPGDTQNISADITLYAQWNVIGGTGPGGGFVFYDKENYDDGWRYMEVAKESAGTSVWLDVGGEQNPANVGHTLNVFGQGRHNSLLMQSHPDHVGSAAAVAAGYPSVQGYTDWFLPTKQELKEVFSNNKVPDTIPLMIDDTIWTSVQCTEIADVTFRNYPTGFANQGYNGAIATKRTVLPVRAFAGHDQRHVVVYHPNGATGTPPLDLNFYPSGSTATLLDKGELEGDFAGWHTHPEGNGEPYAAGSTLPITEDTVLYAQWNEE
;
A
#
# COMPACT_ATOMS: atom_id res chain seq x y z
N MET A 1 -11.71 -3.17 -55.87
CA MET A 1 -10.60 -3.20 -56.85
C MET A 1 -9.31 -3.27 -56.02
N GLN A 2 -8.30 -4.08 -56.30
CA GLN A 2 -7.97 -4.92 -57.48
C GLN A 2 -7.78 -6.39 -57.01
N HIS A 3 -8.40 -7.42 -57.63
CA HIS A 3 -7.85 -8.32 -58.68
C HIS A 3 -6.67 -9.21 -58.21
N ILE A 4 -6.58 -10.54 -58.47
CA ILE A 4 -7.38 -11.58 -59.20
C ILE A 4 -6.85 -12.98 -58.71
N LYS A 5 -7.33 -14.24 -58.92
CA LYS A 5 -8.08 -15.07 -59.93
C LYS A 5 -8.79 -16.23 -59.15
N HIS A 6 -9.95 -16.79 -59.53
CA HIS A 6 -10.28 -17.78 -60.60
C HIS A 6 -9.64 -19.18 -60.43
N HIS A 7 -10.31 -20.33 -60.67
CA HIS A 7 -11.59 -20.59 -61.40
C HIS A 7 -12.17 -22.05 -61.23
N ILE A 8 -13.35 -22.31 -61.84
CA ILE A 8 -14.02 -23.62 -62.16
C ILE A 8 -14.74 -24.34 -60.98
N ALA A 9 -15.95 -24.96 -61.04
CA ALA A 9 -17.22 -24.97 -61.85
C ALA A 9 -18.20 -26.02 -61.19
N VAL A 10 -19.45 -26.40 -61.54
CA VAL A 10 -20.59 -26.04 -62.47
C VAL A 10 -21.86 -26.75 -61.87
N LEU A 11 -23.09 -26.16 -61.78
CA LEU A 11 -24.26 -26.22 -62.71
C LEU A 11 -24.81 -27.65 -63.05
N THR A 12 -26.12 -27.99 -63.19
CA THR A 12 -27.39 -27.20 -63.36
C THR A 12 -28.70 -28.05 -63.14
N ALA A 13 -29.76 -27.46 -62.53
CA ALA A 13 -31.19 -27.33 -62.97
C ALA A 13 -32.23 -28.47 -63.26
N VAL A 14 -33.54 -28.17 -62.94
CA VAL A 14 -34.81 -28.35 -63.75
C VAL A 14 -35.49 -29.77 -63.82
N LEU A 15 -36.84 -30.04 -63.74
CA LEU A 15 -38.11 -29.24 -63.71
C LEU A 15 -39.39 -29.99 -63.13
N LEU A 16 -40.51 -29.26 -62.98
CA LEU A 16 -41.98 -29.54 -62.78
C LEU A 16 -42.61 -30.98 -62.68
N LEU A 17 -43.37 -31.21 -61.58
CA LEU A 17 -44.86 -31.25 -61.47
C LEU A 17 -45.78 -31.90 -62.56
N LEU A 18 -46.58 -32.95 -62.22
CA LEU A 18 -48.06 -32.92 -61.98
C LEU A 18 -48.80 -34.31 -61.98
N VAL A 19 -49.35 -34.69 -60.81
CA VAL A 19 -50.61 -35.41 -60.45
C VAL A 19 -51.35 -36.34 -61.46
N GLY A 20 -51.73 -37.55 -60.99
CA GLY A 20 -52.83 -38.38 -61.54
C GLY A 20 -53.26 -39.56 -60.63
N CYS A 21 -54.55 -39.66 -60.26
CA CYS A 21 -55.07 -40.55 -59.20
C CYS A 21 -55.22 -42.05 -59.57
N SER A 22 -55.01 -42.93 -58.58
CA SER A 22 -55.90 -44.09 -58.30
C SER A 22 -55.74 -44.61 -56.86
N SER A 23 -56.74 -45.32 -56.34
CA SER A 23 -56.75 -45.95 -55.00
C SER A 23 -57.47 -47.29 -55.04
N PRO A 24 -57.08 -48.28 -54.23
CA PRO A 24 -57.95 -48.63 -53.08
C PRO A 24 -57.19 -49.06 -51.81
N PHE A 25 -57.95 -49.31 -50.74
CA PHE A 25 -57.51 -49.94 -49.49
C PHE A 25 -56.86 -51.34 -49.73
N GLY A 26 -55.92 -51.81 -48.91
CA GLY A 26 -55.24 -51.14 -47.80
C GLY A 26 -54.67 -52.12 -46.77
N GLU A 27 -53.55 -51.75 -46.14
CA GLU A 27 -53.07 -52.28 -44.86
C GLU A 27 -52.74 -51.10 -43.95
N SER A 28 -52.70 -51.31 -42.63
CA SER A 28 -52.70 -50.23 -41.65
C SER A 28 -51.42 -49.38 -41.70
N ALA A 29 -51.54 -48.15 -42.22
CA ALA A 29 -50.65 -47.08 -41.82
C ALA A 29 -50.82 -46.87 -40.31
N GLY A 30 -49.78 -47.15 -39.53
CA GLY A 30 -49.74 -46.71 -38.13
C GLY A 30 -49.82 -45.19 -38.11
N GLU A 31 -50.62 -44.66 -37.19
CA GLU A 31 -50.68 -43.22 -36.96
C GLU A 31 -49.28 -42.74 -36.58
N SER A 32 -48.77 -41.71 -37.28
CA SER A 32 -47.42 -41.17 -37.02
C SER A 32 -47.47 -40.39 -35.72
N GLN A 33 -47.35 -41.11 -34.60
CA GLN A 33 -47.50 -40.58 -33.26
C GLN A 33 -46.55 -39.38 -33.09
N THR A 34 -47.17 -38.21 -32.94
CA THR A 34 -46.48 -36.95 -32.68
C THR A 34 -46.36 -36.80 -31.19
N GLY A 35 -45.15 -36.72 -30.64
CA GLY A 35 -45.00 -36.87 -29.20
C GLY A 35 -43.58 -36.62 -28.69
N VAL A 36 -43.47 -36.74 -27.37
CA VAL A 36 -42.20 -36.57 -26.64
C VAL A 36 -42.04 -37.71 -25.65
N ARG A 37 -40.87 -38.34 -25.68
CA ARG A 37 -40.39 -39.25 -24.64
C ARG A 37 -39.46 -38.46 -23.72
N VAL A 38 -39.99 -38.05 -22.58
CA VAL A 38 -39.22 -37.41 -21.52
C VAL A 38 -38.46 -38.50 -20.75
N ARG A 39 -37.13 -38.50 -20.85
CA ARG A 39 -36.23 -39.21 -19.94
C ARG A 39 -35.91 -38.32 -18.75
N LEU A 40 -35.69 -38.92 -17.59
CA LEU A 40 -35.49 -38.22 -16.33
C LEU A 40 -34.04 -38.41 -15.85
N GLN A 41 -33.41 -37.30 -15.45
CA GLN A 41 -32.00 -37.26 -15.04
C GLN A 41 -31.83 -36.48 -13.74
N ALA A 42 -30.79 -36.81 -12.97
CA ALA A 42 -30.48 -36.18 -11.70
C ALA A 42 -30.00 -34.73 -11.90
N SER A 43 -30.65 -33.76 -11.25
CA SER A 43 -30.35 -32.34 -11.42
C SER A 43 -28.92 -31.99 -11.00
N GLY A 44 -28.11 -31.56 -11.95
CA GLY A 44 -26.79 -30.96 -11.66
C GLY A 44 -25.91 -30.66 -12.87
N ASN A 45 -26.46 -30.69 -14.09
CA ASN A 45 -25.69 -30.88 -15.32
C ASN A 45 -25.21 -29.57 -16.00
N SER A 46 -24.19 -28.93 -15.45
CA SER A 46 -23.31 -28.00 -16.20
C SER A 46 -22.00 -27.76 -15.45
N GLY A 47 -20.87 -28.25 -15.96
CA GLY A 47 -19.54 -28.07 -15.35
C GLY A 47 -18.62 -29.26 -15.66
N ALA A 48 -17.40 -28.97 -16.12
CA ALA A 48 -16.45 -29.94 -16.67
C ALA A 48 -15.60 -30.65 -15.60
N GLY A 49 -14.90 -31.71 -16.01
CA GLY A 49 -14.22 -32.66 -15.12
C GLY A 49 -15.00 -33.97 -14.96
N SER A 50 -14.30 -35.05 -14.64
CA SER A 50 -14.85 -36.42 -14.59
C SER A 50 -15.93 -36.58 -13.52
N ARG A 51 -17.20 -36.49 -13.93
CA ARG A 51 -18.35 -36.92 -13.12
C ARG A 51 -18.46 -38.43 -13.20
N THR A 52 -18.41 -39.09 -12.05
CA THR A 52 -18.28 -40.55 -11.99
C THR A 52 -19.37 -41.24 -11.19
N VAL A 53 -20.23 -40.55 -10.42
CA VAL A 53 -21.35 -41.19 -9.70
C VAL A 53 -22.64 -40.38 -9.75
N LEU A 54 -23.76 -41.09 -9.98
CA LEU A 54 -25.14 -40.61 -9.91
C LEU A 54 -26.06 -41.63 -9.21
N PRO A 55 -27.20 -41.20 -8.63
CA PRO A 55 -28.28 -42.10 -8.22
C PRO A 55 -29.11 -42.58 -9.42
N ASP A 56 -29.46 -43.87 -9.47
CA ASP A 56 -30.41 -44.35 -10.49
C ASP A 56 -31.84 -43.91 -10.14
N ILE A 57 -32.37 -42.93 -10.90
CA ILE A 57 -33.73 -42.39 -10.77
C ILE A 57 -34.79 -43.36 -11.31
N GLY A 58 -34.40 -44.28 -12.20
CA GLY A 58 -35.28 -45.28 -12.79
C GLY A 58 -35.61 -46.45 -11.86
N GLU A 59 -34.73 -46.76 -10.89
CA GLU A 59 -34.98 -47.77 -9.86
C GLU A 59 -35.72 -47.24 -8.62
N GLN A 60 -35.89 -45.91 -8.50
CA GLN A 60 -36.66 -45.32 -7.41
C GLN A 60 -38.16 -45.64 -7.53
N ASN A 61 -38.80 -45.96 -6.40
CA ASN A 61 -40.23 -46.27 -6.32
C ASN A 61 -41.13 -45.02 -6.40
N LEU A 62 -40.95 -44.21 -7.45
CA LEU A 62 -41.66 -42.97 -7.70
C LEU A 62 -42.59 -43.07 -8.91
N THR A 63 -43.76 -42.44 -8.83
CA THR A 63 -44.65 -42.22 -9.97
C THR A 63 -44.35 -40.85 -10.56
N TRP A 64 -43.96 -40.81 -11.83
CA TRP A 64 -43.57 -39.59 -12.52
C TRP A 64 -44.73 -39.00 -13.31
N GLN A 65 -45.16 -37.80 -12.93
CA GLN A 65 -46.16 -37.00 -13.61
C GLN A 65 -45.44 -35.95 -14.48
N VAL A 66 -45.62 -36.00 -15.79
CA VAL A 66 -45.08 -35.01 -16.73
C VAL A 66 -46.23 -34.21 -17.32
N THR A 67 -46.23 -32.90 -17.15
CA THR A 67 -47.11 -31.96 -17.84
C THR A 67 -46.30 -31.19 -18.87
N MET A 68 -46.84 -31.01 -20.07
CA MET A 68 -46.34 -30.10 -21.10
C MET A 68 -47.39 -29.03 -21.37
N THR A 69 -46.99 -27.77 -21.47
CA THR A 69 -47.86 -26.61 -21.72
C THR A 69 -47.39 -25.87 -22.96
N ARG A 70 -48.29 -25.56 -23.90
CA ARG A 70 -47.92 -24.96 -25.20
C ARG A 70 -47.95 -23.43 -25.18
N ASP A 71 -46.83 -22.81 -25.55
CA ASP A 71 -46.60 -21.34 -25.50
C ASP A 71 -47.68 -20.51 -26.22
N GLU A 72 -48.27 -21.05 -27.29
CA GLU A 72 -49.18 -20.32 -28.18
C GLU A 72 -50.59 -20.13 -27.59
N ASP A 73 -51.07 -21.08 -26.77
CA ASP A 73 -52.46 -21.17 -26.33
C ASP A 73 -52.69 -21.84 -24.96
N GLU A 74 -51.64 -22.00 -24.15
CA GLU A 74 -51.68 -22.62 -22.81
C GLU A 74 -52.23 -24.06 -22.83
N LEU A 75 -51.99 -24.80 -23.92
CA LEU A 75 -52.54 -26.14 -24.12
C LEU A 75 -51.80 -27.19 -23.29
N GLU A 76 -52.29 -27.46 -22.08
CA GLU A 76 -51.75 -28.50 -21.21
C GLU A 76 -51.97 -29.93 -21.73
N ARG A 77 -50.96 -30.80 -21.52
CA ARG A 77 -51.00 -32.26 -21.71
C ARG A 77 -50.25 -32.93 -20.57
N THR A 78 -50.88 -33.89 -19.89
CA THR A 78 -50.25 -34.62 -18.77
C THR A 78 -50.23 -36.12 -19.03
N ALA A 79 -49.11 -36.76 -18.75
CA ALA A 79 -48.97 -38.21 -18.68
C ALA A 79 -48.31 -38.65 -17.36
N THR A 80 -48.46 -39.92 -17.02
CA THR A 80 -47.85 -40.53 -15.83
C THR A 80 -47.14 -41.84 -16.19
N GLY A 81 -45.95 -42.07 -15.63
CA GLY A 81 -45.18 -43.29 -15.83
C GLY A 81 -44.40 -43.74 -14.58
N THR A 82 -43.76 -44.90 -14.69
CA THR A 82 -42.93 -45.52 -13.65
C THR A 82 -41.63 -46.00 -14.27
N GLY A 83 -40.50 -45.83 -13.58
CA GLY A 83 -39.17 -45.87 -14.18
C GLY A 83 -38.80 -44.54 -14.85
N GLY A 84 -37.52 -44.40 -15.24
CA GLY A 84 -36.89 -43.12 -15.60
C GLY A 84 -37.30 -42.48 -16.94
N ALA A 85 -38.48 -42.81 -17.49
CA ALA A 85 -39.02 -42.14 -18.66
C ALA A 85 -40.55 -42.14 -18.71
N VAL A 86 -41.14 -41.06 -19.23
CA VAL A 86 -42.58 -40.89 -19.47
C VAL A 86 -42.79 -40.47 -20.92
N THR A 87 -43.76 -41.07 -21.61
CA THR A 87 -44.04 -40.78 -23.03
C THR A 87 -45.40 -40.10 -23.17
N LEU A 88 -45.43 -38.99 -23.89
CA LEU A 88 -46.65 -38.30 -24.34
C LEU A 88 -46.80 -38.51 -25.85
N THR A 89 -48.00 -38.87 -26.30
CA THR A 89 -48.35 -38.99 -27.73
C THR A 89 -49.47 -38.00 -28.07
N ASP A 90 -49.75 -37.88 -29.37
CA ASP A 90 -50.86 -37.12 -29.93
C ASP A 90 -50.82 -35.62 -29.57
N LEU A 91 -49.59 -35.11 -29.43
CA LEU A 91 -49.28 -33.70 -29.24
C LEU A 91 -49.44 -32.96 -30.58
N PRO A 92 -50.21 -31.86 -30.64
CA PRO A 92 -50.13 -30.92 -31.75
C PRO A 92 -48.71 -30.35 -31.91
N PRO A 93 -48.25 -30.01 -33.12
CA PRO A 93 -46.99 -29.29 -33.28
C PRO A 93 -47.05 -27.90 -32.64
N GLY A 94 -45.87 -27.42 -32.20
CA GLY A 94 -45.69 -26.14 -31.51
C GLY A 94 -44.51 -26.20 -30.54
N THR A 95 -44.25 -25.08 -29.86
CA THR A 95 -43.28 -25.00 -28.76
C THR A 95 -43.98 -25.30 -27.43
N TYR A 96 -43.32 -26.02 -26.52
CA TYR A 96 -43.86 -26.40 -25.22
C TYR A 96 -42.83 -26.23 -24.10
N ASP A 97 -43.29 -25.77 -22.94
CA ASP A 97 -42.59 -25.92 -21.67
C ASP A 97 -43.01 -27.22 -20.99
N ILE A 98 -42.09 -27.86 -20.26
CA ILE A 98 -42.28 -29.14 -19.57
C ILE A 98 -42.11 -28.95 -18.06
N VAL A 99 -43.03 -29.50 -17.27
CA VAL A 99 -42.95 -29.59 -15.80
C VAL A 99 -43.12 -31.04 -15.38
N VAL A 100 -42.10 -31.58 -14.70
CA VAL A 100 -42.06 -32.94 -14.14
C VAL A 100 -42.29 -32.89 -12.63
N LYS A 101 -43.06 -33.85 -12.12
CA LYS A 101 -43.31 -34.07 -10.68
C LYS A 101 -43.19 -35.56 -10.33
N GLY A 102 -42.24 -35.92 -9.50
CA GLY A 102 -42.12 -37.27 -8.94
C GLY A 102 -42.90 -37.40 -7.65
N ARG A 103 -43.70 -38.46 -7.53
CA ARG A 103 -44.61 -38.69 -6.40
C ARG A 103 -44.26 -39.97 -5.67
N ASN A 104 -44.25 -39.92 -4.33
CA ASN A 104 -44.02 -41.08 -3.48
C ASN A 104 -45.29 -41.97 -3.37
N SER A 105 -45.20 -43.05 -2.59
CA SER A 105 -46.32 -43.97 -2.34
C SER A 105 -47.48 -43.36 -1.51
N SER A 106 -47.30 -42.16 -0.95
CA SER A 106 -48.32 -41.35 -0.26
C SER A 106 -49.00 -40.32 -1.19
N ASP A 107 -48.63 -40.26 -2.48
CA ASP A 107 -49.00 -39.23 -3.46
C ASP A 107 -48.48 -37.81 -3.14
N GLU A 108 -47.44 -37.71 -2.30
CA GLU A 108 -46.74 -36.44 -2.04
C GLU A 108 -45.75 -36.16 -3.17
N VAL A 109 -45.72 -34.91 -3.66
CA VAL A 109 -44.74 -34.47 -4.67
C VAL A 109 -43.38 -34.32 -4.00
N VAL A 110 -42.59 -35.38 -4.09
CA VAL A 110 -41.22 -35.43 -3.54
C VAL A 110 -40.18 -34.96 -4.54
N ALA A 111 -40.45 -34.98 -5.86
CA ALA A 111 -39.54 -34.47 -6.89
C ALA A 111 -40.18 -33.42 -7.80
N THR A 112 -39.37 -32.49 -8.32
CA THR A 112 -39.73 -31.52 -9.36
C THR A 112 -38.61 -31.33 -10.37
N GLY A 113 -38.95 -31.02 -11.61
CA GLY A 113 -38.03 -30.57 -12.64
C GLY A 113 -38.77 -29.84 -13.76
N ASP A 114 -38.05 -29.07 -14.57
CA ASP A 114 -38.61 -28.37 -15.71
C ASP A 114 -37.60 -28.26 -16.86
N GLU A 115 -38.11 -28.04 -18.07
CA GLU A 115 -37.33 -27.82 -19.29
C GLU A 115 -38.20 -27.04 -20.29
N ASN A 116 -37.65 -26.02 -20.95
CA ASN A 116 -38.46 -24.96 -21.57
C ASN A 116 -38.16 -24.80 -23.07
N GLY A 117 -39.15 -24.38 -23.87
CA GLY A 117 -38.98 -24.09 -25.30
C GLY A 117 -38.86 -25.32 -26.23
N ILE A 118 -39.44 -26.47 -25.87
CA ILE A 118 -39.34 -27.74 -26.62
C ILE A 118 -40.20 -27.71 -27.89
N VAL A 119 -39.56 -27.75 -29.06
CA VAL A 119 -40.24 -27.71 -30.37
C VAL A 119 -40.70 -29.12 -30.82
N VAL A 120 -42.00 -29.37 -30.77
CA VAL A 120 -42.63 -30.62 -31.24
C VAL A 120 -43.02 -30.50 -32.72
N GLN A 121 -42.57 -31.45 -33.55
CA GLN A 121 -42.82 -31.45 -35.00
C GLN A 121 -43.76 -32.59 -35.43
N LEU A 122 -44.66 -32.30 -36.38
CA LEU A 122 -45.72 -33.22 -36.80
C LEU A 122 -45.16 -34.54 -37.35
N GLY A 123 -45.54 -35.64 -36.69
CA GLY A 123 -45.17 -37.01 -37.05
C GLY A 123 -43.89 -37.53 -36.39
N GLN A 124 -43.20 -36.72 -35.57
CA GLN A 124 -41.97 -37.11 -34.86
C GLN A 124 -42.22 -37.49 -33.40
N MET A 125 -41.38 -38.40 -32.90
CA MET A 125 -41.22 -38.68 -31.47
C MET A 125 -39.86 -38.13 -31.03
N GLU A 126 -39.86 -36.98 -30.35
CA GLU A 126 -38.63 -36.41 -29.79
C GLU A 126 -38.26 -37.09 -28.47
N GLU A 127 -36.97 -37.15 -28.14
CA GLU A 127 -36.48 -37.67 -26.86
C GLU A 127 -35.74 -36.57 -26.09
N ILE A 128 -36.34 -36.13 -24.98
CA ILE A 128 -35.89 -34.97 -24.18
C ILE A 128 -35.43 -35.47 -22.81
N ASN A 129 -34.28 -35.01 -22.33
CA ASN A 129 -33.78 -35.32 -20.99
C ASN A 129 -34.11 -34.16 -20.05
N VAL A 130 -35.00 -34.36 -19.09
CA VAL A 130 -35.36 -33.33 -18.09
C VAL A 130 -34.64 -33.61 -16.77
N GLN A 131 -34.03 -32.56 -16.21
CA GLN A 131 -33.35 -32.58 -14.92
C GLN A 131 -34.40 -32.55 -13.79
N VAL A 132 -34.31 -33.44 -12.80
CA VAL A 132 -35.21 -33.48 -11.63
C VAL A 132 -34.45 -33.45 -10.30
N ALA A 133 -34.97 -32.68 -9.35
CA ALA A 133 -34.49 -32.50 -7.99
C ALA A 133 -35.56 -32.95 -6.96
N LEU A 134 -35.16 -33.30 -5.74
CA LEU A 134 -36.11 -33.60 -4.65
C LEU A 134 -36.46 -32.36 -3.82
N VAL A 135 -37.74 -32.27 -3.41
CA VAL A 135 -38.42 -31.13 -2.77
C VAL A 135 -38.29 -31.18 -1.24
N SER A 136 -38.03 -32.36 -0.69
CA SER A 136 -37.77 -32.66 0.72
C SER A 136 -36.89 -33.92 0.78
N GLY A 137 -36.04 -34.13 1.77
CA GLY A 137 -35.88 -33.39 3.04
C GLY A 137 -35.13 -34.22 4.09
N ASP A 138 -35.13 -35.55 3.93
CA ASP A 138 -34.16 -36.45 4.54
C ASP A 138 -32.78 -36.31 3.88
N PRO A 139 -31.67 -36.64 4.58
CA PRO A 139 -30.33 -36.66 4.00
C PRO A 139 -30.19 -37.61 2.79
N GLY A 140 -29.20 -37.33 1.94
CA GLY A 140 -28.76 -38.23 0.89
C GLY A 140 -27.72 -39.26 1.38
N SER A 141 -27.32 -40.15 0.47
CA SER A 141 -26.36 -41.23 0.75
C SER A 141 -25.72 -41.78 -0.54
N PHE A 142 -24.72 -42.64 -0.40
CA PHE A 142 -24.17 -43.42 -1.51
C PHE A 142 -23.82 -44.86 -1.09
N SER A 143 -23.77 -45.77 -2.06
CA SER A 143 -23.22 -47.13 -1.91
C SER A 143 -22.63 -47.59 -3.24
N LEU A 144 -21.32 -47.80 -3.28
CA LEU A 144 -20.55 -47.91 -4.52
C LEU A 144 -19.60 -49.10 -4.50
N THR A 145 -19.69 -49.93 -5.54
CA THR A 145 -18.77 -51.07 -5.72
C THR A 145 -17.53 -50.63 -6.49
N VAL A 146 -16.34 -50.84 -5.91
CA VAL A 146 -15.06 -50.77 -6.65
C VAL A 146 -14.45 -52.16 -6.78
N GLU A 147 -13.85 -52.43 -7.94
CA GLU A 147 -13.21 -53.69 -8.28
C GLU A 147 -11.73 -53.45 -8.58
N PHE A 148 -10.83 -54.21 -7.96
CA PHE A 148 -9.38 -54.04 -8.13
C PHE A 148 -8.65 -55.39 -8.13
N PRO A 149 -7.44 -55.49 -8.71
CA PRO A 149 -6.71 -56.75 -8.79
C PRO A 149 -6.35 -57.33 -7.42
N ALA A 150 -6.53 -58.64 -7.25
CA ALA A 150 -6.16 -59.32 -6.01
C ALA A 150 -4.64 -59.32 -5.75
N SER A 151 -3.84 -59.12 -6.80
CA SER A 151 -2.36 -59.14 -6.76
C SER A 151 -1.69 -57.86 -6.23
N LEU A 152 -2.45 -56.87 -5.77
CA LEU A 152 -1.91 -55.57 -5.32
C LEU A 152 -1.71 -55.46 -3.79
N GLU A 153 -2.00 -56.53 -3.03
CA GLU A 153 -1.74 -56.64 -1.58
C GLU A 153 -2.32 -55.54 -0.66
N ILE A 154 -3.21 -54.70 -1.21
CA ILE A 154 -4.06 -53.73 -0.48
C ILE A 154 -4.80 -54.45 0.65
N ASP A 155 -4.77 -53.90 1.86
CA ASP A 155 -5.45 -54.42 3.06
C ASP A 155 -6.66 -53.55 3.45
N SER A 156 -6.61 -52.24 3.18
CA SER A 156 -7.75 -51.33 3.39
C SER A 156 -7.83 -50.21 2.36
N ILE A 157 -9.00 -49.58 2.26
CA ILE A 157 -9.23 -48.32 1.55
C ILE A 157 -9.63 -47.29 2.60
N TYR A 158 -8.78 -46.28 2.85
CA TYR A 158 -9.15 -45.10 3.61
C TYR A 158 -9.78 -44.08 2.67
N ALA A 159 -10.99 -43.64 2.99
CA ALA A 159 -11.79 -42.79 2.13
C ALA A 159 -12.24 -41.51 2.85
N VAL A 160 -12.22 -40.41 2.12
CA VAL A 160 -12.63 -39.08 2.60
C VAL A 160 -13.64 -38.52 1.59
N LEU A 161 -14.75 -38.00 2.09
CA LEU A 161 -15.80 -37.37 1.29
C LEU A 161 -15.93 -35.89 1.70
N GLU A 162 -15.63 -34.99 0.76
CA GLU A 162 -15.59 -33.54 0.99
C GLU A 162 -16.63 -32.79 0.13
N PRO A 163 -17.52 -31.96 0.70
CA PRO A 163 -18.52 -31.19 -0.06
C PRO A 163 -17.89 -30.01 -0.80
N GLN A 164 -18.14 -29.91 -2.11
CA GLN A 164 -17.59 -28.82 -2.95
C GLN A 164 -18.09 -27.41 -2.54
N GLY A 165 -19.26 -27.31 -1.90
CA GLY A 165 -19.80 -26.05 -1.38
C GLY A 165 -19.35 -25.69 0.04
N GLY A 166 -18.43 -26.46 0.63
CA GLY A 166 -18.14 -26.42 2.06
C GLY A 166 -19.19 -27.13 2.91
N GLY A 167 -18.80 -27.54 4.11
CA GLY A 167 -19.62 -28.35 5.02
C GLY A 167 -18.77 -29.33 5.82
N ASP A 168 -19.42 -30.31 6.44
CA ASP A 168 -18.73 -31.37 7.19
C ASP A 168 -18.02 -32.34 6.24
N VAL A 169 -16.80 -32.76 6.62
CA VAL A 169 -16.00 -33.78 5.93
C VAL A 169 -16.24 -35.14 6.58
N HIS A 170 -16.46 -36.18 5.77
CA HIS A 170 -16.77 -37.53 6.24
C HIS A 170 -15.61 -38.48 5.94
N GLU A 171 -15.02 -39.08 6.97
CA GLU A 171 -13.91 -40.04 6.86
C GLU A 171 -14.38 -41.46 7.24
N PHE A 172 -13.98 -42.46 6.46
CA PHE A 172 -14.31 -43.87 6.74
C PHE A 172 -13.27 -44.83 6.11
N THR A 173 -13.15 -46.03 6.66
CA THR A 173 -12.23 -47.07 6.15
C THR A 173 -13.00 -48.33 5.74
N VAL A 174 -12.62 -48.94 4.62
CA VAL A 174 -13.13 -50.24 4.17
C VAL A 174 -11.99 -51.26 4.17
N ASP A 175 -12.03 -52.20 5.11
CA ASP A 175 -11.08 -53.32 5.30
C ASP A 175 -11.64 -54.67 4.79
N SER A 176 -12.92 -54.69 4.41
CA SER A 176 -13.70 -55.90 4.23
C SER A 176 -14.03 -56.12 2.75
N PHE A 177 -13.28 -57.01 2.10
CA PHE A 177 -13.39 -57.28 0.67
C PHE A 177 -13.98 -58.66 0.36
N THR A 178 -14.71 -58.77 -0.74
CA THR A 178 -15.02 -60.09 -1.36
C THR A 178 -14.06 -60.35 -2.53
N SER A 179 -13.82 -61.62 -2.89
CA SER A 179 -12.86 -61.97 -3.94
C SER A 179 -13.30 -63.21 -4.72
N ASP A 180 -13.01 -63.22 -6.02
CA ASP A 180 -13.14 -64.39 -6.90
C ASP A 180 -11.81 -65.15 -7.10
N GLY A 181 -10.71 -64.68 -6.48
CA GLY A 181 -9.35 -65.19 -6.64
C GLY A 181 -8.51 -64.47 -7.71
N SER A 182 -9.12 -63.57 -8.51
CA SER A 182 -8.45 -62.73 -9.50
C SER A 182 -8.63 -61.23 -9.21
N THR A 183 -9.82 -60.83 -8.79
CA THR A 183 -10.16 -59.48 -8.34
C THR A 183 -10.60 -59.48 -6.87
N ARG A 184 -10.73 -58.28 -6.32
CA ARG A 184 -11.38 -57.99 -5.06
C ARG A 184 -12.39 -56.87 -5.25
N LEU A 185 -13.53 -57.00 -4.59
CA LEU A 185 -14.61 -56.01 -4.56
C LEU A 185 -14.70 -55.40 -3.16
N ALA A 186 -14.68 -54.07 -3.10
CA ALA A 186 -15.02 -53.29 -1.92
C ALA A 186 -16.31 -52.52 -2.16
N ILE A 187 -17.10 -52.32 -1.11
CA ILE A 187 -18.30 -51.47 -1.13
C ILE A 187 -18.03 -50.26 -0.23
N LEU A 188 -17.91 -49.09 -0.84
CA LEU A 188 -17.81 -47.81 -0.13
C LEU A 188 -19.22 -47.27 0.06
N GLN A 189 -19.61 -46.94 1.28
CA GLN A 189 -20.98 -46.49 1.59
C GLN A 189 -20.99 -45.50 2.74
N HIS A 190 -21.80 -44.45 2.62
CA HIS A 190 -22.05 -43.47 3.68
C HIS A 190 -23.47 -42.90 3.57
N GLY A 191 -24.11 -42.65 4.72
CA GLY A 191 -25.43 -42.01 4.84
C GLY A 191 -25.37 -40.64 5.52
N ASP A 192 -26.52 -40.06 5.82
CA ASP A 192 -26.63 -38.78 6.55
C ASP A 192 -25.88 -37.60 5.90
N LEU A 193 -25.81 -37.58 4.56
CA LEU A 193 -25.12 -36.56 3.76
C LEU A 193 -26.08 -35.45 3.29
N GLY A 194 -25.60 -34.22 3.13
CA GLY A 194 -26.39 -33.15 2.49
C GLY A 194 -26.50 -33.34 0.98
N ALA A 195 -27.52 -32.77 0.33
CA ALA A 195 -27.53 -32.66 -1.13
C ALA A 195 -26.40 -31.74 -1.62
N GLY A 196 -25.66 -32.18 -2.64
CA GLY A 196 -24.56 -31.41 -3.22
C GLY A 196 -23.59 -32.27 -4.03
N MET A 197 -22.61 -31.62 -4.64
CA MET A 197 -21.44 -32.31 -5.21
C MET A 197 -20.40 -32.55 -4.12
N TYR A 198 -19.84 -33.76 -4.10
CA TYR A 198 -18.76 -34.16 -3.20
C TYR A 198 -17.57 -34.73 -3.98
N HIS A 199 -16.36 -34.51 -3.48
CA HIS A 199 -15.18 -35.27 -3.87
C HIS A 199 -15.03 -36.49 -2.96
N LEU A 200 -14.98 -37.68 -3.55
CA LEU A 200 -14.58 -38.92 -2.87
C LEU A 200 -13.10 -39.18 -3.17
N PHE A 201 -12.25 -39.01 -2.15
CA PHE A 201 -10.87 -39.47 -2.16
C PHE A 201 -10.82 -40.93 -1.69
N MET A 202 -10.06 -41.76 -2.39
CA MET A 202 -9.82 -43.17 -2.04
C MET A 202 -8.31 -43.43 -1.99
N ASN A 203 -7.77 -43.61 -0.79
CA ASN A 203 -6.38 -44.02 -0.56
C ASN A 203 -6.34 -45.53 -0.30
N PHE A 204 -5.77 -46.29 -1.23
CA PHE A 204 -5.62 -47.74 -1.14
C PHE A 204 -4.32 -48.07 -0.39
N LEU A 205 -4.43 -48.72 0.75
CA LEU A 205 -3.33 -48.96 1.70
C LEU A 205 -2.91 -50.43 1.74
N ASN A 206 -1.62 -50.72 1.87
CA ASN A 206 -1.11 -52.08 2.12
C ASN A 206 -1.23 -52.47 3.62
N THR A 207 -0.76 -53.68 3.97
CA THR A 207 -0.77 -54.21 5.35
C THR A 207 0.06 -53.40 6.35
N ASP A 208 0.96 -52.55 5.88
CA ASP A 208 1.82 -51.66 6.70
C ASP A 208 1.26 -50.22 6.76
N ASN A 209 0.03 -50.00 6.25
CA ASN A 209 -0.64 -48.71 6.06
C ASN A 209 0.09 -47.73 5.10
N GLU A 210 0.95 -48.23 4.21
CA GLU A 210 1.57 -47.42 3.16
C GLU A 210 0.62 -47.27 1.97
N THR A 211 0.62 -46.08 1.36
CA THR A 211 -0.17 -45.77 0.16
C THR A 211 0.32 -46.54 -1.06
N VAL A 212 -0.55 -47.42 -1.59
CA VAL A 212 -0.35 -48.14 -2.85
C VAL A 212 -0.81 -47.29 -4.03
N SER A 213 -1.92 -46.56 -3.88
CA SER A 213 -2.46 -45.65 -4.89
C SER A 213 -3.53 -44.73 -4.30
N ILE A 214 -3.69 -43.53 -4.87
CA ILE A 214 -4.76 -42.58 -4.56
C ILE A 214 -5.60 -42.37 -5.83
N PHE A 215 -6.92 -42.40 -5.69
CA PHE A 215 -7.87 -41.99 -6.73
C PHE A 215 -8.86 -40.97 -6.15
N ILE A 216 -9.35 -40.06 -7.00
CA ILE A 216 -10.40 -39.09 -6.66
C ILE A 216 -11.56 -39.25 -7.63
N GLU A 217 -12.79 -39.09 -7.12
CA GLU A 217 -14.05 -39.17 -7.87
C GLU A 217 -15.00 -38.03 -7.51
N ALA A 218 -15.88 -37.64 -8.45
CA ALA A 218 -16.94 -36.67 -8.20
C ALA A 218 -18.30 -37.37 -8.06
N ILE A 219 -18.89 -37.27 -6.86
CA ILE A 219 -20.18 -37.84 -6.49
C ILE A 219 -21.24 -36.75 -6.43
N THR A 220 -22.39 -36.99 -7.06
CA THR A 220 -23.60 -36.18 -6.85
C THR A 220 -24.44 -36.83 -5.75
N ILE A 221 -24.61 -36.16 -4.60
CA ILE A 221 -25.52 -36.59 -3.53
C ILE A 221 -26.82 -35.80 -3.63
N ILE A 222 -27.96 -36.48 -3.45
CA ILE A 222 -29.29 -35.89 -3.46
C ILE A 222 -30.05 -36.34 -2.21
N ASN A 223 -30.66 -35.37 -1.50
CA ASN A 223 -31.48 -35.56 -0.30
C ASN A 223 -32.52 -36.68 -0.52
N GLY A 224 -32.50 -37.74 0.28
CA GLY A 224 -33.44 -38.86 0.19
C GLY A 224 -33.16 -39.89 -0.90
N LEU A 225 -32.03 -39.83 -1.62
CA LEU A 225 -31.60 -40.87 -2.57
C LEU A 225 -30.35 -41.63 -2.10
N HIS A 226 -30.19 -42.83 -2.66
CA HIS A 226 -28.94 -43.58 -2.68
C HIS A 226 -28.24 -43.35 -4.02
N SER A 227 -26.99 -42.89 -3.97
CA SER A 227 -26.15 -42.66 -5.15
C SER A 227 -25.30 -43.90 -5.40
N ASP A 228 -25.62 -44.65 -6.45
CA ASP A 228 -25.31 -46.09 -6.54
C ASP A 228 -24.94 -46.60 -7.94
N ARG A 229 -24.80 -45.69 -8.93
CA ARG A 229 -24.29 -46.03 -10.26
C ARG A 229 -23.08 -45.19 -10.62
N TRP A 230 -22.06 -45.86 -11.13
CA TRP A 230 -20.91 -45.22 -11.75
C TRP A 230 -21.27 -44.74 -13.15
N VAL A 231 -20.67 -43.63 -13.60
CA VAL A 231 -20.82 -43.10 -14.96
C VAL A 231 -19.64 -43.57 -15.81
N GLY A 232 -19.93 -44.32 -16.88
CA GLY A 232 -18.93 -44.82 -17.82
C GLY A 232 -18.43 -43.75 -18.81
N PRO A 233 -17.32 -44.00 -19.52
CA PRO A 233 -16.77 -43.05 -20.51
C PRO A 233 -17.69 -42.73 -21.71
N ASP A 234 -18.74 -43.53 -21.90
CA ASP A 234 -19.80 -43.38 -22.90
C ASP A 234 -21.12 -42.84 -22.30
N GLY A 235 -21.10 -42.42 -21.03
CA GLY A 235 -22.25 -41.93 -20.29
C GLY A 235 -23.24 -43.00 -19.83
N GLN A 236 -22.93 -44.30 -19.95
CA GLN A 236 -23.77 -45.36 -19.39
C GLN A 236 -23.65 -45.42 -17.86
N LEU A 237 -24.71 -45.85 -17.18
CA LEU A 237 -24.70 -46.17 -15.76
C LEU A 237 -24.19 -47.60 -15.54
N LEU A 238 -23.29 -47.78 -14.57
CA LEU A 238 -22.56 -49.03 -14.31
C LEU A 238 -22.59 -49.41 -12.82
N ASP A 239 -22.76 -50.69 -12.51
CA ASP A 239 -22.85 -51.18 -11.12
C ASP A 239 -21.51 -51.16 -10.35
N ARG A 240 -20.37 -51.04 -11.06
CA ARG A 240 -19.02 -51.02 -10.47
C ARG A 240 -18.04 -50.18 -11.29
N ARG A 241 -17.02 -49.62 -10.63
CA ARG A 241 -15.78 -49.13 -11.26
C ARG A 241 -14.69 -50.18 -11.13
N SER A 242 -14.14 -50.62 -12.26
CA SER A 242 -13.05 -51.60 -12.31
C SER A 242 -11.71 -50.95 -12.61
N PHE A 243 -10.75 -51.13 -11.72
CA PHE A 243 -9.37 -50.67 -11.84
C PHE A 243 -8.46 -51.81 -12.33
N SER A 244 -7.44 -51.46 -13.12
CA SER A 244 -6.39 -52.36 -13.60
C SER A 244 -5.08 -52.15 -12.84
N THR A 245 -4.13 -53.09 -12.95
CA THR A 245 -2.78 -52.90 -12.38
C THR A 245 -2.03 -51.71 -12.99
N SER A 246 -2.39 -51.31 -14.21
CA SER A 246 -1.87 -50.11 -14.89
C SER A 246 -2.23 -48.82 -14.16
N ASP A 247 -3.42 -48.75 -13.59
CA ASP A 247 -3.96 -47.49 -13.03
C ASP A 247 -3.27 -47.17 -11.71
N PHE A 248 -3.08 -48.17 -10.86
CA PHE A 248 -2.27 -48.09 -9.63
C PHE A 248 -0.78 -47.78 -9.92
N GLN A 249 -0.27 -48.15 -11.10
CA GLN A 249 1.10 -47.87 -11.54
C GLN A 249 1.25 -46.55 -12.31
N ASN A 250 0.17 -45.78 -12.48
CA ASN A 250 0.17 -44.58 -13.31
C ASN A 250 1.02 -43.47 -12.67
N THR A 251 2.07 -43.06 -13.37
CA THR A 251 3.02 -42.01 -12.94
C THR A 251 2.68 -40.63 -13.48
N ASN A 252 1.55 -40.45 -14.17
CA ASN A 252 1.17 -39.15 -14.74
C ASN A 252 0.81 -38.16 -13.62
N SER A 253 1.72 -37.21 -13.37
CA SER A 253 1.52 -36.08 -12.46
C SER A 253 1.35 -34.75 -13.21
N GLN A 254 1.06 -34.77 -14.51
CA GLN A 254 0.82 -33.54 -15.27
C GLN A 254 -0.63 -33.06 -15.11
N LEU A 255 -0.83 -31.75 -14.96
CA LEU A 255 -2.15 -31.13 -14.88
C LEU A 255 -2.92 -31.33 -16.19
N GLY A 256 -4.22 -31.66 -16.13
CA GLY A 256 -5.05 -31.88 -17.33
C GLY A 256 -5.32 -30.60 -18.13
N GLY A 257 -5.33 -29.46 -17.45
CA GLY A 257 -5.54 -28.14 -18.04
C GLY A 257 -5.61 -27.05 -16.97
N LEU A 258 -5.45 -25.80 -17.38
CA LEU A 258 -5.59 -24.62 -16.51
C LEU A 258 -6.41 -23.55 -17.25
N GLU A 259 -7.59 -23.25 -16.72
CA GLU A 259 -8.37 -22.07 -17.10
C GLU A 259 -8.11 -20.90 -16.15
N VAL A 260 -8.12 -19.69 -16.71
CA VAL A 260 -7.86 -18.43 -16.02
C VAL A 260 -8.99 -17.46 -16.31
N PHE A 261 -9.57 -16.90 -15.25
CA PHE A 261 -10.57 -15.82 -15.33
C PHE A 261 -10.02 -14.60 -14.59
N GLY A 262 -10.27 -13.40 -15.12
CA GLY A 262 -9.66 -12.17 -14.60
C GLY A 262 -8.16 -12.05 -14.86
N GLY A 263 -7.60 -12.83 -15.79
CA GLY A 263 -6.17 -12.78 -16.13
C GLY A 263 -5.83 -13.44 -17.47
N ILE A 264 -4.58 -13.29 -17.91
CA ILE A 264 -4.01 -13.85 -19.14
C ILE A 264 -2.64 -14.45 -18.82
N LEU A 265 -2.42 -15.72 -19.17
CA LEU A 265 -1.10 -16.35 -19.11
C LEU A 265 -0.19 -15.79 -20.22
N ASP A 266 1.10 -15.63 -19.93
CA ASP A 266 2.15 -15.23 -20.87
C ASP A 266 2.27 -16.13 -22.10
N GLN A 267 1.91 -17.41 -21.96
CA GLN A 267 1.82 -18.41 -23.01
C GLN A 267 0.60 -19.33 -22.83
N PRO A 268 0.09 -19.97 -23.90
CA PRO A 268 -0.95 -20.98 -23.79
C PRO A 268 -0.52 -22.11 -22.85
N PHE A 269 -1.46 -22.63 -22.05
CA PHE A 269 -1.16 -23.73 -21.12
C PHE A 269 -0.71 -25.01 -21.86
N ASP A 270 0.45 -25.53 -21.48
CA ASP A 270 1.00 -26.83 -21.88
C ASP A 270 1.30 -27.64 -20.59
N PRO A 271 0.78 -28.88 -20.45
CA PRO A 271 1.07 -29.74 -19.29
C PRO A 271 2.57 -30.01 -19.04
N GLY A 272 3.44 -29.81 -20.05
CA GLY A 272 4.89 -29.97 -19.96
C GLY A 272 5.65 -28.73 -19.47
N ILE A 273 4.99 -27.59 -19.26
CA ILE A 273 5.58 -26.36 -18.74
C ILE A 273 5.12 -26.15 -17.29
N THR A 274 6.05 -25.91 -16.37
CA THR A 274 5.80 -25.76 -14.93
C THR A 274 5.90 -24.33 -14.40
N GLU A 275 6.25 -23.35 -15.24
CA GLU A 275 6.46 -21.94 -14.86
C GLU A 275 5.63 -21.03 -15.79
N TYR A 276 4.82 -20.14 -15.20
CA TYR A 276 3.97 -19.20 -15.95
C TYR A 276 3.95 -17.81 -15.28
N ASN A 277 3.95 -16.76 -16.10
CA ASN A 277 3.56 -15.42 -15.65
C ASN A 277 2.08 -15.18 -16.03
N LEU A 278 1.32 -14.60 -15.11
CA LEU A 278 -0.10 -14.30 -15.28
C LEU A 278 -0.32 -12.80 -15.10
N ILE A 279 -0.77 -12.12 -16.14
CA ILE A 279 -1.16 -10.71 -16.07
C ILE A 279 -2.64 -10.66 -15.69
N SER A 280 -2.99 -10.13 -14.50
CA SER A 280 -4.39 -9.92 -14.12
C SER A 280 -5.04 -8.88 -15.03
N VAL A 281 -6.37 -8.88 -15.13
CA VAL A 281 -7.16 -7.88 -15.86
C VAL A 281 -8.28 -7.38 -14.93
N GLY A 282 -7.88 -7.01 -13.71
CA GLY A 282 -8.75 -6.66 -12.58
C GLY A 282 -8.10 -6.97 -11.23
N SER A 283 -8.86 -6.79 -10.16
CA SER A 283 -8.45 -7.09 -8.76
C SER A 283 -8.47 -8.58 -8.41
N ASP A 284 -9.28 -9.35 -9.12
CA ASP A 284 -9.65 -10.72 -8.76
C ASP A 284 -9.18 -11.67 -9.88
N VAL A 285 -8.39 -12.70 -9.55
CA VAL A 285 -8.01 -13.75 -10.50
C VAL A 285 -8.53 -15.10 -9.99
N HIS A 286 -9.23 -15.82 -10.86
CA HIS A 286 -9.64 -17.21 -10.59
C HIS A 286 -8.82 -18.17 -11.44
N LEU A 287 -8.32 -19.22 -10.81
CA LEU A 287 -7.66 -20.35 -11.47
C LEU A 287 -8.54 -21.59 -11.33
N VAL A 288 -8.91 -22.18 -12.46
CA VAL A 288 -9.65 -23.45 -12.52
C VAL A 288 -8.72 -24.49 -13.15
N SER A 289 -8.11 -25.32 -12.31
CA SER A 289 -7.31 -26.46 -12.76
C SER A 289 -8.20 -27.68 -13.03
N TYR A 290 -7.93 -28.35 -14.14
CA TYR A 290 -8.57 -29.61 -14.49
C TYR A 290 -7.73 -30.80 -14.03
N TYR A 291 -8.37 -31.74 -13.34
CA TYR A 291 -7.85 -33.10 -13.13
C TYR A 291 -7.53 -33.72 -14.50
N GLY A 292 -6.35 -34.30 -14.67
CA GLY A 292 -6.02 -35.11 -15.85
C GLY A 292 -6.78 -36.44 -15.84
N ASP A 293 -6.81 -37.10 -17.02
CA ASP A 293 -7.67 -38.26 -17.36
C ASP A 293 -7.48 -39.55 -16.51
N ALA A 294 -6.73 -39.47 -15.41
CA ALA A 294 -6.28 -40.60 -14.59
C ALA A 294 -6.70 -40.54 -13.10
N GLY A 295 -7.40 -39.49 -12.64
CA GLY A 295 -7.87 -39.39 -11.25
C GLY A 295 -6.79 -38.95 -10.25
N GLN A 296 -5.93 -38.01 -10.67
CA GLN A 296 -4.82 -37.44 -9.89
C GLN A 296 -5.29 -36.63 -8.68
N ARG A 297 -4.41 -36.47 -7.68
CA ARG A 297 -4.59 -35.52 -6.57
C ARG A 297 -3.98 -34.16 -6.93
N LEU A 298 -4.64 -33.07 -6.52
CA LEU A 298 -4.10 -31.70 -6.55
C LEU A 298 -3.97 -31.15 -5.12
N THR A 299 -3.10 -30.17 -4.94
CA THR A 299 -2.91 -29.39 -3.70
C THR A 299 -2.41 -27.99 -4.10
N LYS A 300 -2.86 -26.93 -3.40
CA LYS A 300 -2.55 -25.53 -3.74
C LYS A 300 -1.99 -24.78 -2.53
N GLU A 301 -0.95 -23.98 -2.75
CA GLU A 301 -0.32 -23.11 -1.77
C GLU A 301 -0.05 -21.72 -2.38
N SER A 302 0.06 -20.69 -1.54
CA SER A 302 0.35 -19.29 -1.90
C SER A 302 1.12 -18.60 -0.78
N ASN A 303 1.91 -17.57 -1.10
CA ASN A 303 2.88 -17.01 -0.15
C ASN A 303 2.25 -16.19 0.99
N GLU A 304 1.13 -15.49 0.77
CA GLU A 304 0.50 -14.65 1.81
C GLU A 304 -0.42 -15.41 2.78
N SER A 305 -1.06 -16.51 2.33
CA SER A 305 -2.05 -17.26 3.12
C SER A 305 -1.54 -18.65 3.52
N GLY A 306 -0.95 -18.71 4.73
CA GLY A 306 -0.30 -19.92 5.23
C GLY A 306 -1.24 -21.11 5.44
N THR A 307 -0.94 -22.21 4.73
CA THR A 307 -1.41 -23.59 4.94
C THR A 307 -2.88 -23.90 4.59
N LEU A 308 -3.05 -24.43 3.37
CA LEU A 308 -3.95 -25.52 2.97
C LEU A 308 -5.44 -25.48 3.40
N SER A 309 -6.31 -25.35 2.40
CA SER A 309 -7.59 -26.06 2.36
C SER A 309 -7.79 -26.72 0.98
N TRP A 310 -8.63 -27.74 0.89
CA TRP A 310 -8.96 -28.44 -0.37
C TRP A 310 -9.99 -27.68 -1.23
N GLN A 311 -10.18 -26.38 -0.96
CA GLN A 311 -11.26 -25.58 -1.52
C GLN A 311 -10.89 -25.02 -2.89
N PHE A 312 -11.50 -25.58 -3.93
CA PHE A 312 -11.63 -24.92 -5.22
C PHE A 312 -12.66 -23.77 -5.11
N PHE A 313 -12.61 -22.83 -6.05
CA PHE A 313 -13.58 -21.74 -6.29
C PHE A 313 -13.57 -20.46 -5.44
N GLU A 314 -12.78 -20.33 -4.36
CA GLU A 314 -12.59 -19.01 -3.72
C GLU A 314 -11.79 -18.05 -4.64
N PRO A 315 -12.23 -16.77 -4.83
CA PRO A 315 -11.41 -15.75 -5.49
C PRO A 315 -10.19 -15.42 -4.63
N ILE A 316 -9.01 -15.36 -5.24
CA ILE A 316 -7.86 -14.70 -4.60
C ILE A 316 -7.87 -13.24 -5.09
N VAL A 317 -7.85 -12.33 -4.11
CA VAL A 317 -7.76 -10.88 -4.32
C VAL A 317 -6.30 -10.48 -4.09
N PHE A 318 -5.68 -9.85 -5.08
CA PHE A 318 -4.23 -9.60 -5.08
C PHE A 318 -3.89 -8.12 -4.92
N THR A 319 -2.75 -7.83 -4.28
CA THR A 319 -2.12 -6.50 -4.33
C THR A 319 -0.63 -6.61 -4.63
N GLY A 320 -0.22 -6.26 -5.85
CA GLY A 320 1.18 -6.30 -6.29
C GLY A 320 1.53 -7.55 -7.09
N VAL A 321 2.45 -8.36 -6.56
CA VAL A 321 2.95 -9.61 -7.16
C VAL A 321 2.89 -10.72 -6.12
N ASP A 322 2.35 -11.89 -6.50
CA ASP A 322 2.24 -13.09 -5.65
C ASP A 322 2.59 -14.35 -6.46
N GLU A 323 2.96 -15.42 -5.76
CA GLU A 323 3.36 -16.72 -6.34
C GLU A 323 2.38 -17.81 -5.88
N ILE A 324 1.79 -18.51 -6.85
CA ILE A 324 0.83 -19.59 -6.60
C ILE A 324 1.45 -20.91 -7.03
N PHE A 325 1.44 -21.89 -6.12
CA PHE A 325 1.97 -23.23 -6.35
C PHE A 325 0.82 -24.24 -6.44
N ILE A 326 0.69 -24.92 -7.58
CA ILE A 326 -0.26 -26.03 -7.78
C ILE A 326 0.55 -27.33 -7.88
N MET A 327 0.56 -28.11 -6.80
CA MET A 327 1.18 -29.44 -6.78
C MET A 327 0.17 -30.50 -7.23
N VAL A 328 0.57 -31.33 -8.19
CA VAL A 328 -0.18 -32.49 -8.69
C VAL A 328 0.54 -33.76 -8.24
N THR A 329 -0.20 -34.75 -7.74
CA THR A 329 0.29 -36.10 -7.41
C THR A 329 -0.37 -37.13 -8.30
N ALA A 330 0.42 -37.99 -8.94
CA ALA A 330 -0.04 -39.08 -9.79
C ALA A 330 -0.82 -40.15 -8.99
N PRO A 331 -1.65 -40.99 -9.65
CA PRO A 331 -2.39 -42.04 -8.98
C PRO A 331 -1.53 -43.02 -8.18
N ASN A 332 -0.27 -43.26 -8.57
CA ASN A 332 0.66 -44.09 -7.79
C ASN A 332 1.09 -43.50 -6.43
N GLY A 333 0.62 -42.31 -6.05
CA GLY A 333 0.91 -41.65 -4.77
C GLY A 333 2.35 -41.13 -4.59
N ILE A 334 3.23 -41.31 -5.58
CA ILE A 334 4.68 -41.06 -5.48
C ILE A 334 5.15 -39.97 -6.45
N ALA A 335 4.71 -40.02 -7.72
CA ALA A 335 5.15 -39.05 -8.71
C ALA A 335 4.43 -37.72 -8.52
N THR A 336 5.17 -36.62 -8.50
CA THR A 336 4.66 -35.25 -8.29
C THR A 336 5.22 -34.27 -9.31
N THR A 337 4.44 -33.23 -9.61
CA THR A 337 4.85 -32.07 -10.41
C THR A 337 4.21 -30.82 -9.79
N THR A 338 4.97 -29.73 -9.66
CA THR A 338 4.46 -28.44 -9.18
C THR A 338 4.46 -27.44 -10.33
N TYR A 339 3.36 -26.70 -10.46
CA TYR A 339 3.20 -25.58 -11.39
C TYR A 339 3.26 -24.28 -10.58
N GLU A 340 4.19 -23.40 -10.93
CA GLU A 340 4.40 -22.08 -10.34
C GLU A 340 3.79 -21.02 -11.26
N ILE A 341 2.96 -20.15 -10.69
CA ILE A 341 2.24 -19.09 -11.42
C ILE A 341 2.49 -17.77 -10.70
N THR A 342 3.29 -16.90 -11.30
CA THR A 342 3.58 -15.54 -10.81
C THR A 342 2.50 -14.58 -11.31
N VAL A 343 1.70 -14.01 -10.41
CA VAL A 343 0.64 -13.06 -10.76
C VAL A 343 1.18 -11.63 -10.75
N VAL A 344 0.86 -10.84 -11.78
CA VAL A 344 1.24 -9.43 -11.94
C VAL A 344 0.00 -8.62 -12.35
N SER A 345 -0.27 -7.49 -11.70
CA SER A 345 -1.45 -6.65 -12.04
C SER A 345 -1.29 -5.90 -13.36
N SER A 346 -2.35 -5.82 -14.19
CA SER A 346 -2.35 -4.96 -15.39
C SER A 346 -2.37 -3.46 -15.08
N ASP A 347 -2.87 -3.06 -13.91
CA ASP A 347 -3.12 -1.64 -13.60
C ASP A 347 -1.85 -0.89 -13.16
N SER A 348 -0.72 -1.58 -13.00
CA SER A 348 0.58 -0.97 -12.65
C SER A 348 1.25 -0.25 -13.84
N ALA A 349 0.52 0.63 -14.53
CA ALA A 349 1.15 1.72 -15.27
C ALA A 349 1.87 2.61 -14.23
N PRO A 350 3.19 2.84 -14.36
CA PRO A 350 3.96 3.44 -13.28
C PRO A 350 3.49 4.87 -12.98
N HIS A 351 3.18 5.15 -11.72
CA HIS A 351 2.66 6.45 -11.29
C HIS A 351 3.77 7.49 -11.25
N GLN A 352 3.46 8.71 -11.69
CA GLN A 352 4.44 9.78 -11.78
C GLN A 352 4.54 10.57 -10.47
N ILE A 353 5.75 10.64 -9.91
CA ILE A 353 6.11 11.48 -8.78
C ILE A 353 6.78 12.75 -9.32
N THR A 354 6.02 13.84 -9.33
CA THR A 354 6.52 15.17 -9.72
C THR A 354 7.05 15.92 -8.51
N TYR A 355 8.33 16.26 -8.49
CA TYR A 355 8.91 17.09 -7.43
C TYR A 355 8.79 18.58 -7.73
N ASN A 356 8.23 19.34 -6.79
CA ASN A 356 8.03 20.78 -6.89
C ASN A 356 8.84 21.50 -5.81
N ALA A 357 9.85 22.29 -6.21
CA ALA A 357 10.71 23.02 -5.27
C ALA A 357 9.98 24.14 -4.47
N ASN A 358 8.68 24.35 -4.68
CA ASN A 358 7.80 25.21 -3.89
C ASN A 358 8.28 26.69 -3.81
N GLY A 359 8.70 27.24 -4.94
CA GLY A 359 9.32 28.57 -4.99
C GLY A 359 10.79 28.59 -4.53
N GLY A 360 11.44 27.43 -4.45
CA GLY A 360 12.87 27.26 -4.68
C GLY A 360 13.17 26.84 -6.13
N HIS A 361 14.37 26.33 -6.35
CA HIS A 361 14.93 25.93 -7.65
C HIS A 361 15.48 24.49 -7.60
N ASN A 362 15.74 23.94 -8.78
CA ASN A 362 16.38 22.63 -8.99
C ASN A 362 15.72 21.47 -8.19
N PRO A 363 14.41 21.23 -8.32
CA PRO A 363 13.83 19.98 -7.81
C PRO A 363 14.50 18.76 -8.49
N PRO A 364 14.41 17.56 -7.90
CA PRO A 364 14.73 16.32 -8.60
C PRO A 364 13.96 16.21 -9.92
N ALA A 365 14.48 15.38 -10.83
CA ALA A 365 13.75 15.00 -12.03
C ALA A 365 12.44 14.27 -11.66
N LEU A 366 11.50 14.20 -12.60
CA LEU A 366 10.33 13.34 -12.47
C LEU A 366 10.77 11.90 -12.24
N GLN A 367 10.12 11.24 -11.30
CA GLN A 367 10.35 9.84 -10.94
C GLN A 367 9.07 9.04 -11.23
N GLU A 368 9.23 7.75 -11.45
CA GLU A 368 8.16 6.80 -11.68
C GLU A 368 8.22 5.70 -10.59
N THR A 369 7.09 5.10 -10.25
CA THR A 369 7.05 3.92 -9.36
C THR A 369 7.64 2.69 -10.04
N ASP A 370 7.97 1.67 -9.25
CA ASP A 370 8.05 0.31 -9.75
C ASP A 370 6.65 -0.29 -10.04
N GLN A 371 6.63 -1.55 -10.48
CA GLN A 371 5.42 -2.31 -10.86
C GLN A 371 4.51 -2.66 -9.66
N SER A 372 4.94 -2.40 -8.42
CA SER A 372 4.11 -2.54 -7.20
C SER A 372 3.50 -1.21 -6.73
N GLY A 373 3.76 -0.10 -7.44
CA GLY A 373 3.38 1.25 -7.00
C GLY A 373 4.33 1.84 -5.96
N SER A 374 5.45 1.18 -5.67
CA SER A 374 6.47 1.61 -4.71
C SER A 374 7.48 2.58 -5.33
N PHE A 375 7.97 3.55 -4.55
CA PHE A 375 9.11 4.39 -4.88
C PHE A 375 9.89 4.82 -3.63
N THR A 376 11.20 5.03 -3.76
CA THR A 376 12.00 5.72 -2.73
C THR A 376 12.02 7.22 -3.00
N VAL A 377 11.61 8.01 -2.01
CA VAL A 377 11.52 9.47 -2.07
C VAL A 377 12.90 10.09 -2.34
N ALA A 378 12.98 10.89 -3.40
CA ALA A 378 14.23 11.36 -3.95
C ALA A 378 15.06 12.21 -2.97
N ALA A 379 16.37 11.94 -2.98
CA ALA A 379 17.38 12.85 -2.45
C ALA A 379 17.22 14.25 -3.05
N PRO A 380 17.57 15.33 -2.32
CA PRO A 380 17.47 16.71 -2.83
C PRO A 380 18.83 17.33 -3.25
N PRO A 381 19.71 16.68 -4.04
CA PRO A 381 21.04 17.22 -4.35
C PRO A 381 20.93 18.44 -5.28
N GLY A 382 20.99 19.64 -4.70
CA GLY A 382 20.92 20.92 -5.41
C GLY A 382 19.58 21.67 -5.28
N VAL A 383 18.56 21.04 -4.66
CA VAL A 383 17.28 21.70 -4.35
C VAL A 383 17.57 22.86 -3.41
N SER A 384 17.21 24.09 -3.81
CA SER A 384 17.68 25.29 -3.12
C SER A 384 16.66 26.42 -3.14
N ARG A 385 16.55 27.15 -2.04
CA ARG A 385 15.69 28.34 -1.95
C ARG A 385 16.40 29.45 -1.20
N VAL A 386 16.34 30.67 -1.75
CA VAL A 386 16.85 31.88 -1.11
C VAL A 386 15.68 32.81 -0.80
N ARG A 387 15.63 33.35 0.42
CA ARG A 387 14.69 34.39 0.85
C ARG A 387 15.45 35.40 1.70
N ASP A 388 15.32 36.69 1.40
CA ASP A 388 15.96 37.78 2.18
C ASP A 388 17.47 37.60 2.40
N GLY A 389 18.17 37.02 1.41
CA GLY A 389 19.60 36.69 1.48
C GLY A 389 19.95 35.42 2.26
N ILE A 390 18.96 34.71 2.80
CA ILE A 390 19.11 33.46 3.55
C ILE A 390 18.91 32.27 2.60
N SER A 391 19.91 31.40 2.51
CA SER A 391 19.76 30.06 1.92
C SER A 391 18.98 29.18 2.89
N MET A 392 17.70 28.96 2.61
CA MET A 392 16.75 28.30 3.50
C MET A 392 17.08 26.82 3.71
N ARG A 393 16.76 26.31 4.91
CA ARG A 393 16.86 24.89 5.23
C ARG A 393 15.71 24.13 4.57
N PHE A 394 16.02 23.18 3.70
CA PHE A 394 15.08 22.15 3.26
C PHE A 394 14.72 21.26 4.46
N THR A 395 13.43 21.00 4.70
CA THR A 395 12.97 20.21 5.85
C THR A 395 12.30 18.88 5.46
N GLY A 396 12.04 18.65 4.18
CA GLY A 396 11.34 17.46 3.68
C GLY A 396 10.45 17.77 2.49
N TRP A 397 9.77 16.73 2.01
CA TRP A 397 8.71 16.80 1.01
C TRP A 397 7.34 16.70 1.68
N ASN A 398 6.29 17.27 1.07
CA ASN A 398 4.91 17.17 1.56
C ASN A 398 3.92 17.04 0.39
N THR A 399 2.79 16.35 0.57
CA THR A 399 1.75 16.22 -0.46
C THR A 399 1.00 17.54 -0.73
N GLU A 400 0.94 18.45 0.23
CA GLU A 400 0.38 19.79 0.05
C GLU A 400 1.43 20.91 0.03
N ARG A 401 1.16 21.95 -0.76
CA ARG A 401 2.07 23.09 -0.96
C ARG A 401 2.31 23.94 0.30
N ASN A 402 1.33 23.97 1.20
CA ASN A 402 1.33 24.66 2.50
C ASN A 402 2.03 23.85 3.63
N GLY A 403 2.35 22.56 3.41
CA GLY A 403 2.81 21.65 4.46
C GLY A 403 1.68 21.04 5.32
N GLY A 404 0.42 21.07 4.85
CA GLY A 404 -0.75 20.57 5.58
C GLY A 404 -1.06 19.08 5.41
N GLY A 405 -0.48 18.44 4.39
CA GLY A 405 -0.64 17.01 4.11
C GLY A 405 0.47 16.15 4.71
N ASP A 406 0.58 14.92 4.21
CA ASP A 406 1.59 13.94 4.62
C ASP A 406 3.01 14.41 4.27
N SER A 407 3.95 14.14 5.18
CA SER A 407 5.35 14.58 5.06
C SER A 407 6.29 13.39 4.90
N TYR A 408 7.23 13.51 3.96
CA TYR A 408 8.21 12.47 3.64
C TYR A 408 9.64 13.01 3.67
N ASN A 409 10.57 12.20 4.17
CA ASN A 409 11.99 12.48 4.14
C ASN A 409 12.64 11.88 2.88
N PRO A 410 13.71 12.49 2.38
CA PRO A 410 14.58 11.85 1.41
C PRO A 410 15.08 10.46 1.88
N GLY A 411 14.85 9.44 1.07
CA GLY A 411 15.20 8.05 1.38
C GLY A 411 14.07 7.22 2.00
N ASP A 412 12.92 7.81 2.35
CA ASP A 412 11.73 7.04 2.75
C ASP A 412 11.19 6.26 1.54
N THR A 413 10.82 4.97 1.70
CA THR A 413 10.08 4.22 0.68
C THR A 413 8.58 4.32 0.93
N GLN A 414 7.80 4.57 -0.13
CA GLN A 414 6.36 4.85 -0.07
C GLN A 414 5.64 4.18 -1.26
N ASN A 415 4.39 3.77 -1.05
CA ASN A 415 3.54 3.20 -2.10
C ASN A 415 2.42 4.18 -2.46
N ILE A 416 2.08 4.30 -3.75
CA ILE A 416 1.01 5.16 -4.27
C ILE A 416 0.19 4.44 -5.34
N SER A 417 -1.06 4.88 -5.52
CA SER A 417 -2.04 4.35 -6.48
C SER A 417 -2.54 5.39 -7.50
N ALA A 418 -1.86 6.53 -7.59
CA ALA A 418 -2.09 7.60 -8.55
C ALA A 418 -0.86 8.53 -8.62
N ASP A 419 -0.75 9.33 -9.68
CA ASP A 419 0.28 10.36 -9.82
C ASP A 419 0.22 11.38 -8.67
N ILE A 420 1.38 11.78 -8.13
CA ILE A 420 1.48 12.75 -7.04
C ILE A 420 2.41 13.93 -7.38
N THR A 421 2.20 15.06 -6.70
CA THR A 421 3.19 16.15 -6.65
C THR A 421 3.69 16.33 -5.23
N LEU A 422 5.01 16.22 -5.04
CA LEU A 422 5.67 16.43 -3.76
C LEU A 422 6.28 17.83 -3.68
N TYR A 423 5.81 18.62 -2.72
CA TYR A 423 6.23 20.01 -2.51
C TYR A 423 7.34 20.12 -1.47
N ALA A 424 8.46 20.73 -1.83
CA ALA A 424 9.56 21.00 -0.91
C ALA A 424 9.09 21.93 0.22
N GLN A 425 9.44 21.57 1.46
CA GLN A 425 9.18 22.38 2.64
C GLN A 425 10.47 23.07 3.12
N TRP A 426 10.32 24.30 3.60
CA TRP A 426 11.42 25.25 3.77
C TRP A 426 11.31 26.02 5.09
N ASN A 427 12.33 25.91 5.93
CA ASN A 427 12.46 26.72 7.14
C ASN A 427 13.55 27.79 6.96
N VAL A 428 13.35 28.97 7.55
CA VAL A 428 14.43 29.95 7.74
C VAL A 428 15.40 29.46 8.81
N ILE A 429 14.86 28.91 9.89
CA ILE A 429 15.62 28.51 11.06
C ILE A 429 16.48 27.28 10.73
N GLY A 430 17.78 27.39 11.02
CA GLY A 430 18.83 26.48 10.56
C GLY A 430 19.26 26.66 9.10
N GLY A 431 18.71 27.65 8.38
CA GLY A 431 19.22 28.10 7.07
C GLY A 431 20.55 28.86 7.22
N THR A 432 21.26 29.10 6.12
CA THR A 432 22.51 29.88 6.11
C THR A 432 22.23 31.35 5.80
N GLY A 433 22.63 32.26 6.69
CA GLY A 433 22.46 33.71 6.52
C GLY A 433 23.53 34.36 5.62
N PRO A 434 23.40 35.67 5.33
CA PRO A 434 24.32 36.39 4.43
C PRO A 434 25.78 36.37 4.90
N GLY A 435 26.02 36.47 6.22
CA GLY A 435 27.34 36.37 6.84
C GLY A 435 27.98 34.98 6.75
N GLY A 436 27.20 33.97 6.34
CA GLY A 436 27.59 32.56 6.29
C GLY A 436 27.26 31.79 7.57
N GLY A 437 26.66 32.43 8.57
CA GLY A 437 26.21 31.81 9.82
C GLY A 437 24.96 30.93 9.65
N PHE A 438 24.49 30.33 10.74
CA PHE A 438 23.16 29.70 10.79
C PHE A 438 22.12 30.66 11.35
N VAL A 439 20.99 30.84 10.68
CA VAL A 439 19.88 31.68 11.18
C VAL A 439 19.17 30.95 12.31
N PHE A 440 19.16 31.53 13.51
CA PHE A 440 18.55 30.94 14.71
C PHE A 440 17.26 31.63 15.15
N TYR A 441 16.97 32.82 14.60
CA TYR A 441 15.80 33.64 14.96
C TYR A 441 15.22 34.39 13.75
N ASP A 442 13.89 34.47 13.69
CA ASP A 442 13.09 35.31 12.80
C ASP A 442 12.10 36.10 13.68
N LYS A 443 12.16 37.43 13.63
CA LYS A 443 11.29 38.36 14.38
C LYS A 443 9.90 38.54 13.75
N GLU A 444 9.70 38.04 12.52
CA GLU A 444 8.52 38.22 11.66
C GLU A 444 8.21 39.66 11.20
N ASN A 445 8.78 40.69 11.83
CA ASN A 445 8.67 42.11 11.47
C ASN A 445 10.05 42.79 11.27
N TYR A 446 10.04 44.08 10.94
CA TYR A 446 11.24 44.91 10.69
C TYR A 446 11.21 46.25 11.45
N ASP A 447 10.44 46.32 12.55
CA ASP A 447 9.98 47.59 13.14
C ASP A 447 11.11 48.48 13.70
N ASP A 448 12.28 47.89 13.92
CA ASP A 448 13.54 48.47 14.41
C ASP A 448 14.70 48.23 13.43
N GLY A 449 14.42 47.98 12.14
CA GLY A 449 15.41 47.93 11.06
C GLY A 449 16.16 46.59 10.87
N TRP A 450 15.95 45.60 11.74
CA TRP A 450 16.43 44.23 11.58
C TRP A 450 15.25 43.22 11.70
N ARG A 451 15.47 41.96 11.34
CA ARG A 451 14.47 40.88 11.46
C ARG A 451 15.06 39.53 11.86
N TYR A 452 16.21 39.19 11.29
CA TYR A 452 16.81 37.87 11.44
C TYR A 452 18.08 37.96 12.28
N MET A 453 18.41 36.88 13.00
CA MET A 453 19.74 36.73 13.58
C MET A 453 20.42 35.44 13.12
N GLU A 454 21.69 35.55 12.71
CA GLU A 454 22.57 34.42 12.42
C GLU A 454 23.67 34.28 13.49
N VAL A 455 24.06 33.05 13.78
CA VAL A 455 25.18 32.69 14.67
C VAL A 455 26.32 32.11 13.85
N ALA A 456 27.56 32.41 14.25
CA ALA A 456 28.76 31.86 13.63
C ALA A 456 28.74 30.32 13.66
N LYS A 457 29.16 29.68 12.55
CA LYS A 457 29.18 28.20 12.45
C LYS A 457 30.28 27.56 13.30
N GLU A 458 31.30 28.33 13.64
CA GLU A 458 32.43 27.98 14.48
C GLU A 458 32.71 29.15 15.43
N SER A 459 33.26 28.87 16.62
CA SER A 459 33.66 29.92 17.56
C SER A 459 34.76 30.82 16.97
N ALA A 460 34.82 32.09 17.38
CA ALA A 460 35.95 32.98 17.12
C ALA A 460 37.18 32.68 18.02
N GLY A 461 37.33 31.42 18.46
CA GLY A 461 38.33 31.00 19.45
C GLY A 461 37.97 31.43 20.87
N THR A 462 38.99 31.78 21.66
CA THR A 462 38.82 32.17 23.07
C THR A 462 39.51 33.48 23.41
N SER A 463 38.81 34.34 24.16
CA SER A 463 39.37 35.58 24.72
C SER A 463 38.83 35.89 26.11
N VAL A 464 39.26 37.01 26.68
CA VAL A 464 38.86 37.55 27.99
C VAL A 464 37.60 38.41 27.88
N TRP A 465 36.85 38.59 28.97
CA TRP A 465 35.73 39.54 28.99
C TRP A 465 36.23 40.99 29.09
N LEU A 466 37.28 41.22 29.89
CA LEU A 466 37.97 42.51 30.07
C LEU A 466 39.49 42.28 29.94
N ASP A 467 40.19 43.17 29.22
CA ASP A 467 41.61 43.05 28.86
C ASP A 467 42.52 43.88 29.78
N VAL A 468 42.30 43.78 31.10
CA VAL A 468 43.09 44.49 32.13
C VAL A 468 44.36 43.75 32.52
N GLY A 469 45.48 44.48 32.53
CA GLY A 469 46.82 44.01 32.91
C GLY A 469 47.05 43.72 34.40
N GLY A 470 46.07 43.14 35.09
CA GLY A 470 46.16 42.70 36.49
C GLY A 470 45.74 43.76 37.53
N GLU A 471 44.95 43.30 38.51
CA GLU A 471 44.70 43.96 39.81
C GLU A 471 44.29 45.46 39.79
N GLN A 472 43.27 45.83 39.01
CA GLN A 472 42.37 46.93 39.41
C GLN A 472 40.90 46.53 39.37
N ASN A 473 40.11 47.25 40.17
CA ASN A 473 38.65 47.13 40.24
C ASN A 473 38.06 47.41 38.85
N PRO A 474 37.20 46.55 38.27
CA PRO A 474 36.78 46.68 36.89
C PRO A 474 36.10 48.03 36.65
N ALA A 475 36.58 48.76 35.65
CA ALA A 475 35.89 49.94 35.16
C ALA A 475 34.48 49.55 34.70
N ASN A 476 33.50 50.32 35.13
CA ASN A 476 32.11 50.08 34.80
C ASN A 476 31.84 50.68 33.41
N VAL A 477 31.88 49.85 32.36
CA VAL A 477 31.40 50.19 31.01
C VAL A 477 29.96 50.72 31.12
N GLY A 478 29.19 50.13 32.03
CA GLY A 478 27.85 50.57 32.38
C GLY A 478 26.80 50.14 31.35
N HIS A 479 25.55 50.14 31.78
CA HIS A 479 24.33 50.11 30.96
C HIS A 479 24.16 48.98 29.93
N THR A 480 25.07 48.00 29.86
CA THR A 480 24.87 46.77 29.07
C THR A 480 23.62 46.02 29.54
N LEU A 481 22.75 45.64 28.61
CA LEU A 481 21.42 45.11 28.89
C LEU A 481 21.34 43.60 28.67
N ASN A 482 20.71 42.86 29.60
CA ASN A 482 20.41 41.43 29.44
C ASN A 482 19.06 41.22 28.71
N VAL A 483 18.89 41.90 27.58
CA VAL A 483 17.64 42.00 26.80
C VAL A 483 17.92 41.54 25.37
N PHE A 484 17.00 40.77 24.78
CA PHE A 484 17.13 40.28 23.42
C PHE A 484 17.18 41.44 22.41
N GLY A 485 18.07 41.37 21.41
CA GLY A 485 18.37 42.47 20.48
C GLY A 485 19.55 43.34 20.90
N GLN A 486 19.92 43.36 22.18
CA GLN A 486 20.90 44.31 22.73
C GLN A 486 22.36 43.84 22.67
N GLY A 487 22.64 42.65 22.13
CA GLY A 487 24.01 42.13 22.09
C GLY A 487 24.97 43.07 21.34
N ARG A 488 24.48 43.76 20.30
CA ARG A 488 25.25 44.74 19.53
C ARG A 488 25.47 46.05 20.28
N HIS A 489 24.41 46.61 20.88
CA HIS A 489 24.48 47.80 21.72
C HIS A 489 25.54 47.61 22.82
N ASN A 490 25.45 46.50 23.55
CA ASN A 490 26.41 46.12 24.59
C ASN A 490 27.83 45.96 24.04
N SER A 491 27.98 45.25 22.90
CA SER A 491 29.30 45.02 22.30
C SER A 491 29.97 46.30 21.82
N LEU A 492 29.19 47.31 21.39
CA LEU A 492 29.73 48.61 21.00
C LEU A 492 30.08 49.46 22.23
N LEU A 493 29.26 49.44 23.30
CA LEU A 493 29.64 50.02 24.60
C LEU A 493 30.97 49.42 25.11
N MET A 494 31.09 48.09 25.11
CA MET A 494 32.33 47.40 25.48
C MET A 494 33.51 47.87 24.62
N GLN A 495 33.39 47.84 23.29
CA GLN A 495 34.47 48.28 22.38
C GLN A 495 34.84 49.77 22.52
N SER A 496 33.91 50.62 23.00
CA SER A 496 34.17 52.04 23.25
C SER A 496 35.05 52.30 24.48
N HIS A 497 35.23 51.29 25.33
CA HIS A 497 35.98 51.39 26.59
C HIS A 497 37.45 50.94 26.42
N PRO A 498 38.45 51.69 26.92
CA PRO A 498 39.88 51.42 26.64
C PRO A 498 40.37 50.04 27.09
N ASP A 499 39.81 49.49 28.17
CA ASP A 499 40.18 48.17 28.71
C ASP A 499 39.59 46.97 27.94
N HIS A 500 38.96 47.18 26.78
CA HIS A 500 38.26 46.14 26.01
C HIS A 500 38.90 45.80 24.65
N VAL A 501 40.06 46.37 24.32
CA VAL A 501 40.72 46.22 22.99
C VAL A 501 40.95 44.76 22.57
N GLY A 502 41.40 43.88 23.47
CA GLY A 502 41.53 42.44 23.21
C GLY A 502 40.33 41.57 23.63
N SER A 503 39.23 42.19 24.07
CA SER A 503 38.11 41.47 24.71
C SER A 503 37.28 40.60 23.76
N ALA A 504 36.41 39.77 24.33
CA ALA A 504 35.45 38.94 23.62
C ALA A 504 34.52 39.73 22.68
N ALA A 505 34.23 41.00 22.99
CA ALA A 505 33.46 41.87 22.10
C ALA A 505 34.26 42.26 20.85
N ALA A 506 35.53 42.67 21.01
CA ALA A 506 36.44 42.98 19.90
C ALA A 506 36.75 41.74 19.03
N VAL A 507 36.91 40.56 19.66
CA VAL A 507 37.10 39.29 18.94
C VAL A 507 35.83 38.86 18.18
N ALA A 508 34.64 39.21 18.68
CA ALA A 508 33.39 38.96 17.95
C ALA A 508 33.21 39.90 16.75
N ALA A 509 33.54 41.19 16.91
CA ALA A 509 33.52 42.16 15.80
C ALA A 509 34.57 41.84 14.71
N GLY A 510 35.72 41.29 15.10
CA GLY A 510 36.77 40.82 14.20
C GLY A 510 36.49 39.48 13.50
N TYR A 511 35.27 38.91 13.57
CA TYR A 511 34.97 37.60 13.01
C TYR A 511 35.06 37.58 11.46
N PRO A 512 35.88 36.71 10.84
CA PRO A 512 36.09 36.70 9.40
C PRO A 512 34.91 36.04 8.66
N SER A 513 33.91 36.84 8.32
CA SER A 513 32.71 36.39 7.62
C SER A 513 32.93 36.10 6.12
N VAL A 514 32.12 35.19 5.56
CA VAL A 514 32.34 34.64 4.20
C VAL A 514 32.23 35.69 3.08
N GLN A 515 31.56 36.82 3.34
CA GLN A 515 31.35 37.91 2.38
C GLN A 515 31.88 39.28 2.87
N GLY A 516 32.61 39.32 3.99
CA GLY A 516 33.23 40.57 4.49
C GLY A 516 32.32 41.50 5.31
N TYR A 517 31.15 41.03 5.73
CA TYR A 517 30.32 41.68 6.76
C TYR A 517 31.09 41.85 8.08
N THR A 518 31.01 43.05 8.67
CA THR A 518 31.69 43.42 9.94
C THR A 518 30.74 43.71 11.10
N ASP A 519 29.42 43.56 10.90
CA ASP A 519 28.36 43.75 11.89
C ASP A 519 28.12 42.53 12.80
N TRP A 520 29.19 41.80 13.12
CA TRP A 520 29.20 40.70 14.09
C TRP A 520 29.43 41.23 15.51
N PHE A 521 28.80 40.61 16.50
CA PHE A 521 28.85 41.07 17.89
C PHE A 521 28.77 39.92 18.91
N LEU A 522 29.11 40.22 20.16
CA LEU A 522 29.02 39.29 21.28
C LEU A 522 27.57 39.28 21.81
N PRO A 523 26.85 38.14 21.77
CA PRO A 523 25.45 38.07 22.17
C PRO A 523 25.23 38.31 23.66
N THR A 524 24.02 38.73 24.00
CA THR A 524 23.46 38.65 25.35
C THR A 524 23.19 37.20 25.76
N LYS A 525 22.98 37.01 27.07
CA LYS A 525 22.52 35.75 27.65
C LYS A 525 21.12 35.32 27.17
N GLN A 526 20.30 36.23 26.62
CA GLN A 526 19.00 35.89 26.02
C GLN A 526 19.17 35.40 24.57
N GLU A 527 20.01 36.06 23.77
CA GLU A 527 20.29 35.66 22.39
C GLU A 527 20.95 34.26 22.34
N LEU A 528 21.87 33.97 23.27
CA LEU A 528 22.45 32.62 23.42
C LEU A 528 21.42 31.54 23.82
N LYS A 529 20.38 31.86 24.61
CA LYS A 529 19.31 30.87 24.90
C LYS A 529 18.58 30.46 23.63
N GLU A 530 18.30 31.40 22.74
CA GLU A 530 17.62 31.09 21.48
C GLU A 530 18.50 30.26 20.54
N VAL A 531 19.80 30.58 20.44
CA VAL A 531 20.81 29.77 19.71
C VAL A 531 20.78 28.30 20.15
N PHE A 532 20.69 28.04 21.46
CA PHE A 532 20.68 26.68 22.02
C PHE A 532 19.27 26.14 22.34
N SER A 533 18.21 26.74 21.80
CA SER A 533 16.84 26.27 22.02
C SER A 533 16.42 25.19 21.00
N ASN A 534 15.87 24.08 21.50
CA ASN A 534 15.08 23.06 20.78
C ASN A 534 15.51 22.77 19.32
N ASN A 535 16.77 22.35 19.08
CA ASN A 535 17.28 21.91 17.77
C ASN A 535 17.04 22.88 16.59
N LYS A 536 16.88 24.18 16.85
CA LYS A 536 16.67 25.22 15.83
C LYS A 536 17.86 25.30 14.86
N VAL A 537 19.06 25.34 15.40
CA VAL A 537 20.31 25.28 14.65
C VAL A 537 20.70 23.81 14.43
N PRO A 538 21.27 23.41 13.27
CA PRO A 538 21.75 22.04 13.09
C PRO A 538 22.79 21.65 14.16
N ASP A 539 22.84 20.36 14.52
CA ASP A 539 23.71 19.78 15.55
C ASP A 539 25.23 19.87 15.23
N THR A 540 25.61 20.67 14.24
CA THR A 540 26.93 20.75 13.61
C THR A 540 27.71 22.01 13.98
N ILE A 541 27.23 22.87 14.88
CA ILE A 541 28.13 23.87 15.52
C ILE A 541 29.03 23.09 16.49
N PRO A 542 30.35 23.03 16.28
CA PRO A 542 31.25 22.16 17.03
C PRO A 542 31.66 22.79 18.36
N LEU A 543 30.70 22.93 19.27
CA LEU A 543 30.91 23.33 20.66
C LEU A 543 30.91 22.08 21.56
N MET A 544 31.79 22.06 22.55
CA MET A 544 31.82 20.98 23.54
C MET A 544 30.60 21.08 24.45
N ILE A 545 30.07 19.94 24.89
CA ILE A 545 29.18 19.92 26.05
C ILE A 545 29.93 20.52 27.25
N ASP A 546 29.24 21.31 28.07
CA ASP A 546 29.81 22.12 29.17
C ASP A 546 30.72 23.29 28.74
N ASP A 547 30.80 23.66 27.46
CA ASP A 547 31.49 24.89 27.03
C ASP A 547 30.92 26.13 27.74
N THR A 548 31.80 27.08 28.05
CA THR A 548 31.43 28.36 28.66
C THR A 548 31.70 29.49 27.67
N ILE A 549 30.64 30.19 27.29
CA ILE A 549 30.63 31.24 26.27
C ILE A 549 30.50 32.60 26.96
N TRP A 550 31.27 33.59 26.54
CA TRP A 550 31.10 34.96 27.02
C TRP A 550 29.80 35.60 26.49
N THR A 551 29.14 36.41 27.32
CA THR A 551 28.04 37.28 26.91
C THR A 551 28.47 38.74 27.02
N SER A 552 27.81 39.64 26.29
CA SER A 552 28.07 41.09 26.36
C SER A 552 27.44 41.78 27.58
N VAL A 553 26.86 41.04 28.53
CA VAL A 553 26.25 41.61 29.74
C VAL A 553 27.31 41.81 30.82
N GLN A 554 27.51 43.05 31.28
CA GLN A 554 28.31 43.37 32.47
C GLN A 554 27.59 43.01 33.76
N CYS A 555 28.36 42.62 34.77
CA CYS A 555 27.89 42.21 36.09
C CYS A 555 27.47 43.42 36.97
N THR A 556 26.23 43.40 37.47
CA THR A 556 25.92 43.87 38.84
C THR A 556 25.92 42.72 39.84
N GLU A 557 25.58 41.49 39.41
CA GLU A 557 25.87 40.24 40.11
C GLU A 557 26.61 39.23 39.22
N ILE A 558 27.36 38.32 39.86
CA ILE A 558 28.48 37.55 39.28
C ILE A 558 28.03 36.44 38.28
N ALA A 559 26.74 36.28 38.02
CA ALA A 559 26.15 35.13 37.31
C ALA A 559 25.70 35.36 35.85
N ASP A 560 25.86 36.57 35.29
CA ASP A 560 25.33 36.92 33.95
C ASP A 560 26.38 37.13 32.83
N VAL A 561 27.65 37.33 33.18
CA VAL A 561 28.74 37.52 32.20
C VAL A 561 28.99 36.31 31.29
N THR A 562 28.63 35.09 31.72
CA THR A 562 28.80 33.85 30.94
C THR A 562 27.52 33.06 30.76
N PHE A 563 27.42 32.39 29.62
CA PHE A 563 26.48 31.31 29.34
C PHE A 563 27.20 29.96 29.36
N ARG A 564 26.55 28.90 29.84
CA ARG A 564 27.01 27.51 29.69
C ARG A 564 25.87 26.65 29.16
N ASN A 565 26.19 25.82 28.17
CA ASN A 565 25.26 24.84 27.62
C ASN A 565 25.35 23.52 28.41
N TYR A 566 24.21 23.00 28.91
CA TYR A 566 24.12 21.70 29.58
C TYR A 566 23.10 20.80 28.85
N PRO A 567 23.30 19.46 28.77
CA PRO A 567 22.40 18.56 28.03
C PRO A 567 20.96 18.44 28.58
N THR A 568 20.68 19.00 29.76
CA THR A 568 19.40 18.86 30.48
C THR A 568 18.71 20.19 30.80
N GLY A 569 19.21 21.32 30.26
CA GLY A 569 18.61 22.64 30.44
C GLY A 569 19.64 23.75 30.69
N PHE A 570 19.19 24.86 31.27
CA PHE A 570 20.03 26.03 31.54
C PHE A 570 20.27 26.21 33.05
N ALA A 571 21.50 26.49 33.46
CA ALA A 571 21.82 26.81 34.85
C ALA A 571 22.66 28.09 34.96
N ASN A 572 22.26 28.98 35.88
CA ASN A 572 23.07 30.13 36.27
C ASN A 572 24.24 29.64 37.14
N GLN A 573 25.46 30.05 36.80
CA GLN A 573 26.67 29.80 37.60
C GLN A 573 27.39 31.12 37.84
N GLY A 574 27.29 31.66 39.06
CA GLY A 574 28.10 32.78 39.49
C GLY A 574 29.50 32.30 39.82
N TYR A 575 30.49 32.61 38.98
CA TYR A 575 31.87 32.17 39.19
C TYR A 575 32.80 33.33 39.55
N ASN A 576 33.29 33.30 40.79
CA ASN A 576 34.09 34.37 41.38
C ASN A 576 35.56 34.26 40.94
N GLY A 577 35.92 34.99 39.87
CA GLY A 577 37.26 35.00 39.28
C GLY A 577 37.36 34.19 37.96
N ALA A 578 37.79 34.75 36.83
CA ALA A 578 38.09 36.15 36.56
C ALA A 578 37.59 36.56 35.16
N ILE A 579 37.30 37.86 35.00
CA ILE A 579 37.02 38.48 33.69
C ILE A 579 38.21 38.40 32.72
N ALA A 580 39.43 38.25 33.26
CA ALA A 580 40.66 37.99 32.51
C ALA A 580 40.91 36.50 32.17
N THR A 581 39.96 35.59 32.44
CA THR A 581 40.06 34.18 32.02
C THR A 581 39.67 34.03 30.55
N LYS A 582 40.42 33.27 29.75
CA LYS A 582 40.01 32.97 28.37
C LYS A 582 38.83 32.00 28.33
N ARG A 583 37.77 32.35 27.60
CA ARG A 583 36.58 31.53 27.34
C ARG A 583 36.08 31.71 25.91
N THR A 584 35.18 30.85 25.47
CA THR A 584 34.71 30.75 24.08
C THR A 584 33.97 32.02 23.65
N VAL A 585 34.31 32.52 22.47
CA VAL A 585 33.63 33.63 21.80
C VAL A 585 32.77 33.06 20.69
N LEU A 586 31.45 33.23 20.77
CA LEU A 586 30.50 32.79 19.74
C LEU A 586 29.78 34.03 19.17
N PRO A 587 30.25 34.57 18.02
CA PRO A 587 29.64 35.76 17.42
C PRO A 587 28.22 35.49 16.90
N VAL A 588 27.37 36.50 17.01
CA VAL A 588 26.08 36.57 16.30
C VAL A 588 26.00 37.86 15.48
N ARG A 589 25.04 37.92 14.57
CA ARG A 589 24.79 39.06 13.67
C ARG A 589 23.29 39.22 13.44
N ALA A 590 22.80 40.45 13.54
CA ALA A 590 21.39 40.80 13.32
C ALA A 590 21.24 41.58 12.01
N PHE A 591 20.29 41.18 11.15
CA PHE A 591 20.21 41.66 9.78
C PHE A 591 18.78 41.73 9.22
N ALA A 592 18.64 42.43 8.10
CA ALA A 592 17.43 42.48 7.27
C ALA A 592 17.84 42.55 5.79
N GLY A 593 17.68 41.43 5.08
CA GLY A 593 18.19 41.27 3.71
C GLY A 593 19.72 41.12 3.66
N HIS A 594 20.30 41.47 2.53
CA HIS A 594 21.77 41.51 2.35
C HIS A 594 22.43 42.74 2.97
N ASP A 595 21.67 43.78 3.34
CA ASP A 595 22.26 45.05 3.74
C ASP A 595 22.83 44.97 5.17
N GLN A 596 24.12 45.34 5.31
CA GLN A 596 24.73 45.61 6.60
C GLN A 596 23.98 46.75 7.30
N ARG A 597 23.74 46.57 8.60
CA ARG A 597 23.07 47.55 9.45
C ARG A 597 24.07 48.19 10.40
N HIS A 598 23.70 49.32 10.99
CA HIS A 598 24.47 50.07 11.97
C HIS A 598 23.60 50.46 13.16
N VAL A 599 24.20 50.70 14.32
CA VAL A 599 23.49 51.15 15.54
C VAL A 599 24.07 52.47 16.06
N VAL A 600 23.21 53.23 16.75
CA VAL A 600 23.61 54.40 17.53
C VAL A 600 23.52 54.04 19.02
N VAL A 601 24.59 54.32 19.75
CA VAL A 601 24.75 53.94 21.17
C VAL A 601 25.14 55.16 21.97
N TYR A 602 24.42 55.42 23.07
CA TYR A 602 24.62 56.60 23.90
C TYR A 602 25.43 56.25 25.15
N HIS A 603 26.55 56.93 25.34
CA HIS A 603 27.51 56.71 26.42
C HIS A 603 27.40 57.83 27.46
N PRO A 604 27.25 57.52 28.77
CA PRO A 604 27.00 58.51 29.82
C PRO A 604 28.19 59.47 30.08
N ASN A 605 29.38 59.08 29.62
CA ASN A 605 30.60 59.90 29.66
C ASN A 605 30.90 60.52 31.03
N GLY A 606 30.92 59.67 32.06
CA GLY A 606 31.20 60.06 33.45
C GLY A 606 29.99 60.42 34.31
N ALA A 607 28.82 60.65 33.71
CA ALA A 607 27.59 60.93 34.45
C ALA A 607 26.94 59.68 35.08
N THR A 608 26.12 59.92 36.09
CA THR A 608 25.20 58.96 36.71
C THR A 608 23.81 59.00 36.04
N GLY A 609 22.95 58.02 36.34
CA GLY A 609 21.65 57.84 35.68
C GLY A 609 21.71 56.92 34.45
N THR A 610 20.61 56.76 33.73
CA THR A 610 20.50 55.85 32.57
C THR A 610 20.57 56.62 31.24
N PRO A 611 21.50 56.30 30.31
CA PRO A 611 21.50 56.89 28.97
C PRO A 611 20.26 56.45 28.17
N PRO A 612 19.84 57.21 27.15
CA PRO A 612 18.72 56.84 26.31
C PRO A 612 19.07 55.60 25.46
N LEU A 613 18.06 54.78 25.18
CA LEU A 613 18.21 53.58 24.35
C LEU A 613 17.56 53.79 22.98
N ASP A 614 18.38 53.84 21.94
CA ASP A 614 17.93 53.68 20.56
C ASP A 614 17.95 52.18 20.21
N LEU A 615 16.85 51.70 19.63
CA LEU A 615 16.64 50.31 19.25
C LEU A 615 16.93 50.05 17.76
N ASN A 616 17.11 51.11 16.97
CA ASN A 616 17.07 51.04 15.51
C ASN A 616 18.40 50.56 14.89
N PHE A 617 18.26 49.65 13.92
CA PHE A 617 19.31 49.12 13.07
C PHE A 617 19.28 49.83 11.70
N TYR A 618 20.00 50.95 11.63
CA TYR A 618 20.08 51.86 10.49
C TYR A 618 20.79 51.23 9.28
N PRO A 619 20.20 51.21 8.07
CA PRO A 619 20.96 50.94 6.85
C PRO A 619 21.94 52.08 6.57
N SER A 620 23.10 51.76 5.98
CA SER A 620 24.18 52.73 5.74
C SER A 620 23.71 53.93 4.89
N GLY A 621 24.03 55.15 5.34
CA GLY A 621 23.62 56.41 4.73
C GLY A 621 22.22 56.92 5.13
N SER A 622 21.46 56.18 5.95
CA SER A 622 20.21 56.69 6.56
C SER A 622 20.49 57.60 7.76
N THR A 623 19.48 58.36 8.20
CA THR A 623 19.63 59.34 9.29
C THR A 623 18.95 58.88 10.58
N ALA A 624 19.73 58.77 11.67
CA ALA A 624 19.20 58.69 13.02
C ALA A 624 18.66 60.05 13.47
N THR A 625 17.65 60.07 14.34
CA THR A 625 17.23 61.26 15.08
C THR A 625 17.70 61.12 16.51
N LEU A 626 18.54 62.05 16.98
CA LEU A 626 19.24 61.88 18.25
C LEU A 626 18.29 62.07 19.44
N LEU A 627 18.40 61.17 20.41
CA LEU A 627 17.58 61.19 21.62
C LEU A 627 18.03 62.30 22.59
N ASP A 628 17.17 62.69 23.51
CA ASP A 628 17.55 63.51 24.66
C ASP A 628 18.30 62.65 25.71
N LYS A 629 18.92 63.26 26.72
CA LYS A 629 19.83 62.61 27.70
C LYS A 629 19.26 61.45 28.52
N GLY A 630 18.00 61.07 28.33
CA GLY A 630 17.35 60.01 29.08
C GLY A 630 17.22 60.37 30.57
N GLU A 631 17.72 59.49 31.43
CA GLU A 631 17.71 59.65 32.89
C GLU A 631 19.06 60.16 33.43
N LEU A 632 20.00 60.59 32.57
CA LEU A 632 21.33 61.04 33.00
C LEU A 632 21.29 62.30 33.86
N GLU A 633 22.09 62.33 34.92
CA GLU A 633 22.23 63.45 35.85
C GLU A 633 23.31 64.45 35.36
N GLY A 634 23.12 65.75 35.62
CA GLY A 634 23.99 66.83 35.13
C GLY A 634 23.31 67.77 34.11
N ASP A 635 23.92 68.94 33.86
CA ASP A 635 23.45 69.91 32.87
C ASP A 635 24.02 69.60 31.47
N PHE A 636 23.14 69.20 30.57
CA PHE A 636 23.52 68.50 29.33
C PHE A 636 23.72 69.47 28.17
N ALA A 637 24.94 69.48 27.63
CA ALA A 637 25.36 70.34 26.52
C ALA A 637 25.02 69.73 25.14
N GLY A 638 24.93 68.40 25.03
CA GLY A 638 24.69 67.68 23.79
C GLY A 638 25.54 66.42 23.63
N TRP A 639 25.43 65.78 22.47
CA TRP A 639 26.16 64.56 22.10
C TRP A 639 27.38 64.87 21.23
N HIS A 640 28.47 64.12 21.41
CA HIS A 640 29.66 64.17 20.55
C HIS A 640 30.10 62.75 20.16
N THR A 641 30.78 62.60 19.02
CA THR A 641 31.34 61.30 18.58
C THR A 641 32.67 60.94 19.26
N HIS A 642 33.16 61.77 20.20
CA HIS A 642 34.38 61.55 20.96
C HIS A 642 34.15 61.87 22.46
N PRO A 643 34.76 61.11 23.40
CA PRO A 643 34.59 61.32 24.83
C PRO A 643 35.15 62.67 25.32
N GLU A 644 36.22 63.14 24.68
CA GLU A 644 36.92 64.41 24.96
C GLU A 644 36.17 65.67 24.47
N GLY A 645 34.95 65.55 23.96
CA GLY A 645 34.16 66.68 23.44
C GLY A 645 34.70 67.33 22.15
N ASN A 646 35.72 66.73 21.51
CA ASN A 646 36.31 67.26 20.29
C ASN A 646 35.36 67.14 19.08
N GLY A 647 34.94 68.26 18.52
CA GLY A 647 34.12 68.34 17.30
C GLY A 647 33.11 69.49 17.34
N GLU A 648 32.09 69.42 16.49
CA GLU A 648 30.85 70.19 16.65
C GLU A 648 29.84 69.37 17.48
N PRO A 649 29.09 69.99 18.40
CA PRO A 649 28.08 69.31 19.21
C PRO A 649 26.84 68.94 18.39
N TYR A 650 26.27 67.76 18.65
CA TYR A 650 24.96 67.37 18.15
C TYR A 650 23.89 67.53 19.25
N ALA A 651 22.94 68.44 19.03
CA ALA A 651 21.83 68.66 19.96
C ALA A 651 20.82 67.49 19.94
N ALA A 652 20.12 67.29 21.06
CA ALA A 652 18.96 66.40 21.11
C ALA A 652 17.90 66.80 20.05
N GLY A 653 17.31 65.81 19.38
CA GLY A 653 16.36 66.02 18.28
C GLY A 653 16.99 66.43 16.94
N SER A 654 18.32 66.61 16.86
CA SER A 654 19.02 66.76 15.59
C SER A 654 19.15 65.42 14.84
N THR A 655 19.56 65.46 13.57
CA THR A 655 19.68 64.26 12.72
C THR A 655 21.13 63.98 12.33
N LEU A 656 21.57 62.73 12.47
CA LEU A 656 22.93 62.27 12.15
C LEU A 656 22.88 61.20 11.04
N PRO A 657 23.60 61.37 9.90
CA PRO A 657 23.73 60.30 8.90
C PRO A 657 24.64 59.18 9.41
N ILE A 658 24.15 57.95 9.39
CA ILE A 658 24.83 56.77 9.95
C ILE A 658 25.44 55.95 8.82
N THR A 659 26.77 56.01 8.68
CA THR A 659 27.54 55.18 7.73
C THR A 659 28.30 54.02 8.38
N GLU A 660 28.45 54.08 9.70
CA GLU A 660 29.14 53.07 10.53
C GLU A 660 28.53 53.04 11.94
N ASP A 661 28.91 52.06 12.77
CA ASP A 661 28.45 51.97 14.15
C ASP A 661 28.93 53.15 14.98
N THR A 662 28.01 53.88 15.60
CA THR A 662 28.28 55.20 16.17
C THR A 662 28.05 55.23 17.67
N VAL A 663 29.08 55.64 18.42
CA VAL A 663 28.97 55.95 19.86
C VAL A 663 28.86 57.47 20.05
N LEU A 664 27.85 57.88 20.82
CA LEU A 664 27.58 59.27 21.16
C LEU A 664 27.82 59.48 22.65
N TYR A 665 28.86 60.21 22.97
CA TYR A 665 29.27 60.58 24.31
C TYR A 665 28.52 61.84 24.75
N ALA A 666 27.90 61.79 25.92
CA ALA A 666 27.30 62.98 26.52
C ALA A 666 28.39 64.02 26.84
N GLN A 667 28.06 65.30 26.68
CA GLN A 667 28.86 66.40 27.20
C GLN A 667 28.02 67.26 28.14
N TRP A 668 28.72 67.90 29.07
CA TRP A 668 28.16 68.60 30.21
C TRP A 668 28.68 70.04 30.23
N ASN A 669 27.82 70.99 30.61
CA ASN A 669 28.29 72.36 30.86
C ASN A 669 29.12 72.41 32.15
N GLU A 670 30.09 73.32 32.22
CA GLU A 670 30.76 73.64 33.50
C GLU A 670 29.77 74.37 34.44
N GLU A 671 29.81 74.06 35.75
CA GLU A 671 28.95 74.65 36.81
C GLU A 671 29.30 76.10 37.20
#